data_AF-A0A5J4W2T0-F1
#
_entry.id   AF-A0A5J4W2T0-F1
#
_cell.length_a   1.000
_cell.length_b   1.000
_cell.length_c   1.000
_cell.angle_alpha   90.00
_cell.angle_beta   90.00
_cell.angle_gamma   90.00
#
_symmetry.space_group_name_H-M   'P 1'
#
loop_
_entity.id
_entity.type
_entity.pdbx_description
1 polymer ?
#
loop_
_entity_poly.entity_id
_entity_poly.type
_entity_poly.pdbx_seq_one_letter_code
_entity_poly.pdbx_strand_id
1 'polypeptide(L)'
;MKISFLLCFIIVFSENYSQQLPTSSTIRTFSCTIPLESNHKPPYKSSNVPCIYTVGVNTSSSNHQKSIQAVLNLKCADGYDITLRDYNHSESILVDQSLTAPVVIKGGFKSNAQLIHSTDTKTNYQSLTITSCLFNGVDIDSYEYKMIDAPNIDMLIVTDCIFQNALSLEQRLISCMSNKNKAGFIFENTTFTNITIKNQQGFGTLVVFLNGTEQKLTINKCIFSNCSNADLDNDGGTIYLASPNQSVEGNEIIITNNKFINNTGYYTGGIYSFWNEVKCNFSNNDFIGNSKVGSDQEGCDARLTWQNQTKSLTEDEVKQKVIYLFEGSTSKYWSSVSYLYTIRLKDIISGYIDLDISVDYCKSKDQLTPECICYEYYTLYPVKQCVKEQLCITDLGNQTASNCPCLSTGDPRATKACPAYCDKGNVTTQCVCDTNKEGFTDAQCMLEKECKFDLANQSPSDCPCLSTADPRANRTCPGYCIRGYTQYNCTCDTQLPSYPIDQCLKEKNCSFDLDNQSVANCPCLATGDPRAGDTCPSYCIKGQATSDCVCDFYIPDYTVAQCQKEKAYKYNLINQTSMDCPCLNTSDPRAGKACPSYCVKGQVTSECVCDTKSTDFTVSQCQKEKLCISDLIHQNTSDCPCQSTGDPRAGTQCYSYCLKGQVTSECICDTNSSNFTLQQCQKEKLCIIDLIHQNVADCQCLSTGDPRAGNTCPAYCIKGSTNQSCVCDTNISNFPDDQCQKEKACKYDLINQTATDCACLSTGDPRAGKVCPSYCTAKDTPNADCTCDSNPSAHYPPSTCQSEKQYCQINSNSSVQKDSCICTGTNYPYGCKCPTDPSQLTDIPQNRCECSSWGDPRAGKGECPAYCIKGQTTSNCVCETGSSIYPTETCVKDKLCIIDLVHQTKANYPCLMKGDPRAGGICPSYCKSKAELTFNCMCELGSSSYPQATCERDKLCIVDLIHQSAANCPCLKVDDPRGESVCKQIEESDPDPTDPIIPDPSEKDPETE
;
A
#
# COMPACT_ATOMS: atom_id res chain seq x y z
N MET A 1 -21.74 -65.10 6.63
CA MET A 1 -22.61 -65.78 5.64
C MET A 1 -21.90 -65.70 4.29
N LYS A 2 -21.72 -66.85 3.61
CA LYS A 2 -20.90 -67.09 2.39
C LYS A 2 -21.31 -66.15 1.23
N ILE A 3 -20.47 -65.77 0.24
CA ILE A 3 -19.81 -66.61 -0.78
C ILE A 3 -18.65 -65.82 -1.46
N SER A 4 -17.55 -66.54 -1.72
CA SER A 4 -16.34 -66.16 -2.49
C SER A 4 -16.58 -65.86 -3.97
N PHE A 5 -15.66 -65.12 -4.61
CA PHE A 5 -14.91 -65.65 -5.77
C PHE A 5 -13.57 -64.95 -5.95
N LEU A 6 -12.53 -65.78 -5.94
CA LEU A 6 -11.12 -65.53 -6.25
C LEU A 6 -10.94 -65.86 -7.75
N LEU A 7 -10.19 -65.08 -8.52
CA LEU A 7 -9.67 -65.56 -9.81
C LEU A 7 -8.34 -64.89 -10.17
N CYS A 8 -7.36 -65.77 -10.35
CA CYS A 8 -5.97 -65.55 -10.74
C CYS A 8 -5.83 -64.93 -12.14
N PHE A 9 -4.76 -64.16 -12.36
CA PHE A 9 -4.14 -64.08 -13.68
C PHE A 9 -2.72 -64.64 -13.63
N ILE A 10 -2.50 -65.55 -14.57
CA ILE A 10 -1.32 -66.39 -14.78
C ILE A 10 -0.27 -65.54 -15.54
N ILE A 11 0.96 -65.54 -15.04
CA ILE A 11 2.15 -65.05 -15.76
C ILE A 11 2.66 -66.22 -16.61
N VAL A 12 2.72 -66.04 -17.93
CA VAL A 12 3.43 -66.94 -18.85
C VAL A 12 4.63 -66.20 -19.42
N PHE A 13 5.82 -66.73 -19.16
CA PHE A 13 7.06 -66.42 -19.87
C PHE A 13 7.09 -67.17 -21.21
N SER A 14 7.63 -66.55 -22.26
CA SER A 14 8.29 -67.29 -23.35
C SER A 14 9.45 -66.50 -23.95
N GLU A 15 10.56 -67.22 -24.14
CA GLU A 15 11.89 -66.78 -24.56
C GLU A 15 12.05 -66.61 -26.09
N ASN A 16 13.07 -65.83 -26.46
CA ASN A 16 14.04 -65.93 -27.58
C ASN A 16 13.66 -66.64 -28.90
N TYR A 17 14.01 -66.02 -30.05
CA TYR A 17 15.06 -66.51 -30.96
C TYR A 17 15.38 -65.54 -32.13
N SER A 18 16.67 -65.48 -32.48
CA SER A 18 17.28 -64.84 -33.65
C SER A 18 16.87 -65.46 -35.01
N GLN A 19 16.95 -64.69 -36.11
CA GLN A 19 17.89 -64.91 -37.25
C GLN A 19 17.51 -64.17 -38.57
N GLN A 20 18.58 -63.67 -39.21
CA GLN A 20 18.93 -63.69 -40.65
C GLN A 20 18.33 -62.71 -41.68
N LEU A 21 19.30 -62.08 -42.38
CA LEU A 21 19.23 -61.41 -43.68
C LEU A 21 18.69 -62.32 -44.79
N PRO A 22 18.34 -61.71 -45.94
CA PRO A 22 19.08 -62.04 -47.15
C PRO A 22 19.58 -60.83 -47.95
N THR A 23 20.79 -61.01 -48.49
CA THR A 23 21.40 -60.29 -49.59
C THR A 23 20.80 -60.74 -50.93
N SER A 24 20.67 -59.82 -51.90
CA SER A 24 21.01 -60.12 -53.29
C SER A 24 21.22 -58.83 -54.10
N SER A 25 22.36 -58.80 -54.76
CA SER A 25 22.89 -57.77 -55.65
C SER A 25 22.38 -57.91 -57.09
N THR A 26 22.26 -56.81 -57.84
CA THR A 26 22.50 -56.84 -59.29
C THR A 26 23.18 -55.54 -59.74
N ILE A 27 24.39 -55.71 -60.29
CA ILE A 27 25.23 -54.71 -60.96
C ILE A 27 25.13 -54.97 -62.47
N ARG A 28 25.08 -53.89 -63.29
CA ARG A 28 25.74 -53.67 -64.61
C ARG A 28 25.16 -52.38 -65.23
N THR A 29 25.85 -51.24 -65.38
CA THR A 29 27.09 -50.80 -66.09
C THR A 29 26.79 -50.08 -67.42
N PHE A 30 27.59 -49.02 -67.67
CA PHE A 30 27.82 -48.20 -68.90
C PHE A 30 26.89 -46.97 -69.08
N SER A 31 27.33 -45.76 -69.46
CA SER A 31 28.61 -45.29 -70.04
C SER A 31 28.82 -43.78 -69.79
N CYS A 32 30.07 -43.37 -69.97
CA CYS A 32 30.69 -42.05 -69.81
C CYS A 32 30.29 -41.02 -70.89
N THR A 33 30.04 -39.76 -70.50
CA THR A 33 30.40 -38.58 -71.32
C THR A 33 30.65 -37.35 -70.45
N ILE A 34 31.87 -36.82 -70.50
CA ILE A 34 32.27 -35.51 -69.98
C ILE A 34 31.85 -34.43 -71.01
N PRO A 35 31.39 -33.25 -70.57
CA PRO A 35 32.01 -32.03 -71.08
C PRO A 35 32.48 -31.07 -69.97
N LEU A 36 33.54 -30.35 -70.33
CA LEU A 36 34.27 -29.32 -69.61
C LEU A 36 33.41 -28.18 -69.02
N GLU A 37 33.86 -27.72 -67.85
CA GLU A 37 33.89 -26.35 -67.32
C GLU A 37 32.78 -25.34 -67.67
N SER A 38 32.05 -24.91 -66.64
CA SER A 38 32.07 -23.48 -66.28
C SER A 38 32.01 -23.32 -64.76
N ASN A 39 33.00 -22.62 -64.21
CA ASN A 39 33.07 -22.23 -62.80
C ASN A 39 32.00 -21.19 -62.49
N HIS A 40 30.84 -21.62 -62.00
CA HIS A 40 29.97 -20.80 -61.15
C HIS A 40 29.56 -21.60 -59.93
N LYS A 41 30.39 -21.49 -58.89
CA LYS A 41 30.01 -21.78 -57.50
C LYS A 41 28.76 -20.95 -57.20
N PRO A 42 27.59 -21.54 -56.92
CA PRO A 42 26.52 -20.79 -56.26
C PRO A 42 27.07 -20.34 -54.90
N PRO A 43 26.75 -19.13 -54.42
CA PRO A 43 27.10 -18.78 -53.06
C PRO A 43 26.44 -19.81 -52.15
N TYR A 44 27.25 -20.44 -51.30
CA TYR A 44 26.76 -21.22 -50.17
C TYR A 44 25.77 -20.33 -49.40
N LYS A 45 24.46 -20.58 -49.54
CA LYS A 45 23.50 -20.15 -48.53
C LYS A 45 23.88 -20.89 -47.26
N SER A 46 24.17 -20.14 -46.20
CA SER A 46 24.35 -20.70 -44.86
C SER A 46 23.13 -21.56 -44.51
N SER A 47 23.34 -22.82 -44.16
CA SER A 47 22.31 -23.82 -43.90
C SER A 47 21.61 -23.65 -42.54
N ASN A 48 21.05 -22.47 -42.28
CA ASN A 48 20.35 -22.14 -41.03
C ASN A 48 19.25 -21.08 -41.23
N VAL A 49 18.68 -20.94 -42.43
CA VAL A 49 17.67 -19.89 -42.69
C VAL A 49 16.31 -20.54 -42.92
N PRO A 50 15.31 -20.31 -42.05
CA PRO A 50 13.98 -20.87 -42.22
C PRO A 50 13.37 -20.40 -43.54
N CYS A 51 12.51 -21.22 -44.12
CA CYS A 51 11.80 -20.86 -45.33
C CYS A 51 10.77 -19.77 -45.01
N ILE A 52 10.97 -18.59 -45.59
CA ILE A 52 10.12 -17.42 -45.40
C ILE A 52 8.99 -17.45 -46.42
N TYR A 53 7.75 -17.48 -45.93
CA TYR A 53 6.55 -17.45 -46.75
C TYR A 53 5.59 -16.36 -46.31
N THR A 54 4.87 -15.82 -47.28
CA THR A 54 3.74 -14.92 -47.06
C THR A 54 2.46 -15.63 -47.48
N VAL A 55 1.40 -15.56 -46.68
CA VAL A 55 0.09 -16.13 -47.03
C VAL A 55 -0.89 -15.00 -47.32
N GLY A 56 -1.54 -15.03 -48.49
CA GLY A 56 -2.66 -14.14 -48.79
C GLY A 56 -3.43 -14.40 -50.09
N VAL A 57 -4.67 -13.88 -50.18
CA VAL A 57 -5.68 -14.23 -51.19
C VAL A 57 -5.25 -13.92 -52.64
N ASN A 58 -4.37 -12.95 -52.85
CA ASN A 58 -4.27 -12.27 -54.16
C ASN A 58 -3.31 -12.86 -55.20
N THR A 59 -2.33 -13.72 -54.87
CA THR A 59 -1.53 -14.48 -55.88
C THR A 59 -0.64 -15.56 -55.27
N SER A 60 -0.45 -16.68 -55.97
CA SER A 60 0.54 -17.72 -55.63
C SER A 60 1.88 -17.43 -56.33
N SER A 61 2.98 -17.33 -55.59
CA SER A 61 4.37 -17.27 -56.10
C SER A 61 5.27 -18.20 -55.28
N SER A 62 6.56 -18.33 -55.62
CA SER A 62 7.47 -19.24 -54.88
C SER A 62 7.53 -18.95 -53.38
N ASN A 63 7.31 -17.70 -52.96
CA ASN A 63 7.33 -17.27 -51.56
C ASN A 63 5.96 -16.71 -51.08
N HIS A 64 4.90 -16.81 -51.91
CA HIS A 64 3.54 -16.40 -51.55
C HIS A 64 2.55 -17.54 -51.78
N GLN A 65 1.84 -17.97 -50.75
CA GLN A 65 0.83 -19.02 -50.86
C GLN A 65 -0.56 -18.48 -50.53
N LYS A 66 -1.61 -19.19 -50.98
CA LYS A 66 -3.00 -18.81 -50.68
C LYS A 66 -3.46 -19.27 -49.30
N SER A 67 -2.76 -20.22 -48.70
CA SER A 67 -3.14 -20.87 -47.44
C SER A 67 -1.88 -21.29 -46.68
N ILE A 68 -1.96 -21.33 -45.35
CA ILE A 68 -0.91 -21.84 -44.46
C ILE A 68 -0.67 -23.33 -44.74
N GLN A 69 -1.71 -24.15 -44.95
CA GLN A 69 -1.55 -25.57 -45.29
C GLN A 69 -0.75 -25.75 -46.58
N ALA A 70 -0.97 -24.88 -47.58
CA ALA A 70 -0.19 -24.91 -48.82
C ALA A 70 1.30 -24.62 -48.57
N VAL A 71 1.63 -23.77 -47.59
CA VAL A 71 3.03 -23.55 -47.16
C VAL A 71 3.58 -24.80 -46.47
N LEU A 72 2.83 -25.36 -45.52
CA LEU A 72 3.26 -26.53 -44.74
C LEU A 72 3.45 -27.78 -45.62
N ASN A 73 2.75 -27.87 -46.75
CA ASN A 73 2.94 -28.96 -47.72
C ASN A 73 4.25 -28.83 -48.54
N LEU A 74 4.95 -27.69 -48.49
CA LEU A 74 6.25 -27.49 -49.17
C LEU A 74 7.39 -28.00 -48.29
N LYS A 75 8.39 -28.66 -48.87
CA LYS A 75 9.55 -29.13 -48.09
C LYS A 75 10.40 -27.96 -47.61
N CYS A 76 10.56 -27.82 -46.29
CA CYS A 76 11.57 -26.96 -45.68
C CYS A 76 12.42 -27.71 -44.65
N ALA A 77 13.75 -27.59 -44.75
CA ALA A 77 14.69 -28.26 -43.85
C ALA A 77 14.92 -27.49 -42.53
N ASP A 78 14.93 -26.15 -42.59
CA ASP A 78 15.37 -25.29 -41.49
C ASP A 78 14.22 -24.58 -40.74
N GLY A 79 12.98 -25.02 -40.97
CA GLY A 79 11.76 -24.48 -40.34
C GLY A 79 11.01 -23.47 -41.19
N TYR A 80 9.79 -23.12 -40.79
CA TYR A 80 8.89 -22.23 -41.53
C TYR A 80 8.72 -20.91 -40.79
N ASP A 81 8.82 -19.80 -41.52
CA ASP A 81 8.46 -18.46 -41.04
C ASP A 81 7.34 -17.91 -41.93
N ILE A 82 6.11 -17.98 -41.44
CA ILE A 82 4.89 -17.71 -42.20
C ILE A 82 4.28 -16.39 -41.73
N THR A 83 4.14 -15.43 -42.64
CA THR A 83 3.47 -14.14 -42.37
C THR A 83 2.12 -14.07 -43.07
N LEU A 84 1.03 -13.90 -42.31
CA LEU A 84 -0.31 -13.70 -42.85
C LEU A 84 -0.49 -12.24 -43.30
N ARG A 85 -0.89 -12.01 -44.56
CA ARG A 85 -1.19 -10.67 -45.11
C ARG A 85 -2.68 -10.35 -45.28
N ASP A 86 -3.53 -11.36 -45.20
CA ASP A 86 -4.97 -11.16 -45.36
C ASP A 86 -5.56 -10.37 -44.20
N TYR A 87 -6.53 -9.51 -44.51
CA TYR A 87 -7.32 -8.80 -43.51
C TYR A 87 -8.34 -9.71 -42.80
N ASN A 88 -8.70 -10.86 -43.39
CA ASN A 88 -9.52 -11.91 -42.79
C ASN A 88 -9.03 -13.24 -43.35
N HIS A 89 -8.60 -14.18 -42.49
CA HIS A 89 -8.01 -15.44 -42.93
C HIS A 89 -8.65 -16.63 -42.18
N SER A 90 -9.43 -17.44 -42.89
CA SER A 90 -10.06 -18.62 -42.30
C SER A 90 -9.51 -19.88 -42.94
N GLU A 91 -8.85 -20.74 -42.15
CA GLU A 91 -8.27 -21.98 -42.65
C GLU A 91 -8.05 -23.00 -41.53
N SER A 92 -8.52 -24.22 -41.73
CA SER A 92 -8.13 -25.37 -40.92
C SER A 92 -6.70 -25.81 -41.25
N ILE A 93 -5.78 -25.67 -40.29
CA ILE A 93 -4.36 -25.98 -40.49
C ILE A 93 -4.02 -27.28 -39.78
N LEU A 94 -3.48 -28.26 -40.54
CA LEU A 94 -2.89 -29.48 -40.02
C LEU A 94 -1.36 -29.37 -40.00
N VAL A 95 -0.83 -29.59 -38.81
CA VAL A 95 0.59 -29.52 -38.45
C VAL A 95 1.02 -30.96 -38.12
N ASP A 96 1.53 -31.73 -39.10
CA ASP A 96 1.81 -33.19 -38.98
C ASP A 96 3.30 -33.65 -38.97
N GLN A 97 3.53 -34.91 -38.61
CA GLN A 97 4.87 -35.53 -38.44
C GLN A 97 5.84 -35.42 -39.64
N SER A 98 5.37 -35.14 -40.86
CA SER A 98 6.28 -34.92 -42.00
C SER A 98 7.13 -33.65 -41.84
N LEU A 99 6.72 -32.78 -40.92
CA LEU A 99 7.36 -31.51 -40.59
C LEU A 99 8.28 -31.71 -39.39
N THR A 100 9.50 -32.17 -39.67
CA THR A 100 10.56 -32.30 -38.65
C THR A 100 11.15 -30.96 -38.22
N ALA A 101 10.60 -29.84 -38.70
CA ALA A 101 11.17 -28.51 -38.58
C ALA A 101 10.18 -27.55 -37.88
N PRO A 102 10.68 -26.56 -37.12
CA PRO A 102 9.84 -25.65 -36.33
C PRO A 102 8.95 -24.78 -37.23
N VAL A 103 7.74 -24.44 -36.76
CA VAL A 103 6.79 -23.57 -37.48
C VAL A 103 6.55 -22.31 -36.68
N VAL A 104 6.75 -21.15 -37.33
CA VAL A 104 6.39 -19.83 -36.79
C VAL A 104 5.30 -19.21 -37.66
N ILE A 105 4.16 -18.88 -37.04
CA ILE A 105 3.04 -18.19 -37.68
C ILE A 105 2.93 -16.79 -37.07
N LYS A 106 3.07 -15.77 -37.93
CA LYS A 106 2.99 -14.35 -37.57
C LYS A 106 1.77 -13.71 -38.21
N GLY A 107 0.97 -13.03 -37.42
CA GLY A 107 -0.03 -12.10 -37.95
C GLY A 107 0.64 -10.86 -38.55
N GLY A 108 0.30 -10.49 -39.79
CA GLY A 108 0.71 -9.22 -40.41
C GLY A 108 -0.30 -8.09 -40.19
N PHE A 109 -1.54 -8.42 -39.81
CA PHE A 109 -2.62 -7.52 -39.39
C PHE A 109 -3.39 -8.20 -38.24
N LYS A 110 -3.90 -7.44 -37.26
CA LYS A 110 -4.78 -7.97 -36.20
C LYS A 110 -6.10 -8.43 -36.83
N SER A 111 -6.14 -9.66 -37.35
CA SER A 111 -7.30 -10.21 -38.06
C SER A 111 -7.55 -11.69 -37.74
N ASN A 112 -8.83 -12.04 -37.77
CA ASN A 112 -9.44 -13.33 -37.44
C ASN A 112 -8.76 -14.51 -38.15
N ALA A 113 -7.97 -15.30 -37.42
CA ALA A 113 -7.52 -16.64 -37.78
C ALA A 113 -8.41 -17.68 -37.10
N GLN A 114 -8.78 -18.76 -37.82
CA GLN A 114 -9.56 -19.86 -37.25
C GLN A 114 -8.92 -21.20 -37.55
N LEU A 115 -8.66 -21.98 -36.48
CA LEU A 115 -8.34 -23.41 -36.44
C LEU A 115 -6.91 -23.84 -36.81
N ILE A 116 -6.07 -24.08 -35.79
CA ILE A 116 -4.91 -24.99 -35.89
C ILE A 116 -5.28 -26.32 -35.23
N HIS A 117 -5.38 -27.37 -36.04
CA HIS A 117 -5.74 -28.72 -35.61
C HIS A 117 -4.54 -29.64 -35.82
N SER A 118 -3.79 -29.97 -34.77
CA SER A 118 -2.65 -30.90 -34.85
C SER A 118 -3.11 -32.31 -34.50
N THR A 119 -3.56 -33.11 -35.47
CA THR A 119 -3.97 -34.50 -35.21
C THR A 119 -2.83 -35.47 -35.45
N ASP A 120 -2.00 -35.75 -34.45
CA ASP A 120 -1.43 -37.10 -34.36
C ASP A 120 -1.12 -37.56 -32.93
N THR A 121 -1.47 -38.81 -32.67
CA THR A 121 -1.27 -39.53 -31.41
C THR A 121 0.05 -40.31 -31.38
N LYS A 122 0.90 -40.15 -32.40
CA LYS A 122 2.21 -40.80 -32.50
C LYS A 122 3.31 -39.78 -32.79
N THR A 123 4.06 -39.44 -31.74
CA THR A 123 5.47 -38.98 -31.73
C THR A 123 6.02 -38.24 -32.97
N ASN A 124 6.20 -36.91 -32.84
CA ASN A 124 7.37 -36.09 -33.25
C ASN A 124 7.07 -34.73 -33.91
N TYR A 125 6.32 -33.83 -33.24
CA TYR A 125 6.34 -32.41 -33.57
C TYR A 125 7.25 -31.62 -32.62
N GLN A 126 8.21 -30.84 -33.16
CA GLN A 126 9.33 -30.25 -32.41
C GLN A 126 9.01 -28.88 -31.77
N SER A 127 8.29 -27.98 -32.46
CA SER A 127 7.74 -26.76 -31.85
C SER A 127 6.76 -26.01 -32.77
N LEU A 128 5.80 -25.31 -32.16
CA LEU A 128 4.89 -24.36 -32.83
C LEU A 128 4.94 -23.03 -32.08
N THR A 129 5.22 -21.94 -32.81
CA THR A 129 5.16 -20.58 -32.29
C THR A 129 4.09 -19.79 -33.04
N ILE A 130 3.14 -19.24 -32.31
CA ILE A 130 2.09 -18.35 -32.81
C ILE A 130 2.30 -16.99 -32.16
N THR A 131 2.45 -15.95 -32.96
CA THR A 131 2.67 -14.61 -32.41
C THR A 131 1.90 -13.52 -33.16
N SER A 132 1.43 -12.52 -32.41
CA SER A 132 0.75 -11.35 -32.97
C SER A 132 -0.51 -11.69 -33.78
N CYS A 133 -1.23 -12.75 -33.41
CA CYS A 133 -2.42 -13.23 -34.11
C CYS A 133 -3.72 -12.86 -33.36
N LEU A 134 -4.79 -12.58 -34.10
CA LEU A 134 -6.14 -12.39 -33.57
C LEU A 134 -7.00 -13.60 -33.97
N PHE A 135 -7.40 -14.42 -33.02
CA PHE A 135 -8.38 -15.50 -33.20
C PHE A 135 -9.75 -14.99 -32.78
N ASN A 136 -10.71 -15.02 -33.69
CA ASN A 136 -12.07 -14.59 -33.41
C ASN A 136 -13.04 -15.74 -33.71
N GLY A 137 -13.92 -16.05 -32.78
CA GLY A 137 -14.98 -17.02 -33.01
C GLY A 137 -15.90 -16.59 -34.15
N VAL A 138 -16.42 -17.55 -34.90
CA VAL A 138 -17.40 -17.33 -35.98
C VAL A 138 -18.59 -18.24 -35.64
N ASP A 139 -19.79 -17.64 -35.65
CA ASP A 139 -21.13 -18.21 -35.45
C ASP A 139 -21.27 -19.57 -34.71
N ILE A 140 -21.68 -19.43 -33.44
CA ILE A 140 -22.57 -20.18 -32.54
C ILE A 140 -23.17 -21.59 -32.86
N ASP A 141 -23.20 -22.10 -34.10
CA ASP A 141 -23.94 -23.33 -34.45
C ASP A 141 -23.06 -24.55 -34.80
N SER A 142 -21.73 -24.41 -34.73
CA SER A 142 -20.78 -25.48 -35.03
C SER A 142 -20.44 -26.33 -33.79
N TYR A 143 -20.77 -27.63 -33.84
CA TYR A 143 -20.55 -28.57 -32.73
C TYR A 143 -19.08 -28.92 -32.46
N GLU A 144 -18.14 -28.62 -33.37
CA GLU A 144 -16.74 -29.08 -33.28
C GLU A 144 -15.72 -27.91 -33.33
N TYR A 145 -16.03 -26.79 -32.69
CA TYR A 145 -15.17 -25.60 -32.75
C TYR A 145 -14.11 -25.53 -31.63
N LYS A 146 -12.84 -25.72 -32.00
CA LYS A 146 -11.64 -25.39 -31.19
C LYS A 146 -10.82 -24.30 -31.90
N MET A 147 -10.07 -23.48 -31.17
CA MET A 147 -9.14 -22.52 -31.78
C MET A 147 -7.75 -23.12 -31.97
N ILE A 148 -7.26 -23.86 -30.97
CA ILE A 148 -5.99 -24.57 -31.00
C ILE A 148 -6.19 -25.94 -30.35
N ASP A 149 -5.82 -27.02 -31.06
CA ASP A 149 -5.67 -28.35 -30.46
C ASP A 149 -4.24 -28.86 -30.72
N ALA A 150 -3.45 -28.95 -29.65
CA ALA A 150 -2.02 -29.27 -29.68
C ALA A 150 -1.70 -30.52 -28.83
N PRO A 151 -2.11 -31.72 -29.28
CA PRO A 151 -1.73 -32.97 -28.65
C PRO A 151 -0.25 -33.35 -28.97
N ASN A 152 0.46 -33.86 -27.97
CA ASN A 152 1.82 -34.41 -28.01
C ASN A 152 2.90 -33.51 -28.64
N ILE A 153 2.75 -32.19 -28.53
CA ILE A 153 3.76 -31.23 -28.96
C ILE A 153 4.92 -31.15 -27.95
N ASP A 154 6.15 -30.93 -28.45
CA ASP A 154 7.33 -30.68 -27.61
C ASP A 154 7.34 -29.25 -27.04
N MET A 155 6.96 -28.26 -27.84
CA MET A 155 6.95 -26.87 -27.42
C MET A 155 5.84 -26.10 -28.14
N LEU A 156 4.93 -25.50 -27.38
CA LEU A 156 3.98 -24.52 -27.89
C LEU A 156 4.28 -23.16 -27.28
N ILE A 157 4.43 -22.15 -28.13
CA ILE A 157 4.65 -20.76 -27.73
C ILE A 157 3.55 -19.90 -28.37
N VAL A 158 2.77 -19.20 -27.54
CA VAL A 158 1.74 -18.26 -27.96
C VAL A 158 2.04 -16.92 -27.32
N THR A 159 2.43 -15.92 -28.12
CA THR A 159 2.73 -14.58 -27.60
C THR A 159 1.97 -13.48 -28.31
N ASP A 160 1.62 -12.41 -27.60
CA ASP A 160 1.03 -11.20 -28.20
C ASP A 160 -0.25 -11.48 -29.02
N CYS A 161 -0.97 -12.54 -28.66
CA CYS A 161 -2.17 -12.98 -29.37
C CYS A 161 -3.45 -12.49 -28.67
N ILE A 162 -4.56 -12.47 -29.40
CA ILE A 162 -5.88 -12.19 -28.86
C ILE A 162 -6.82 -13.30 -29.32
N PHE A 163 -7.49 -13.97 -28.37
CA PHE A 163 -8.56 -14.94 -28.62
C PHE A 163 -9.86 -14.32 -28.13
N GLN A 164 -10.85 -14.17 -29.00
CA GLN A 164 -12.06 -13.42 -28.65
C GLN A 164 -13.36 -13.93 -29.30
N ASN A 165 -14.48 -13.55 -28.69
CA ASN A 165 -15.85 -13.70 -29.21
C ASN A 165 -16.15 -15.13 -29.67
N ALA A 166 -15.82 -16.11 -28.84
CA ALA A 166 -16.01 -17.52 -29.15
C ALA A 166 -17.15 -18.10 -28.31
N LEU A 167 -18.10 -18.77 -28.97
CA LEU A 167 -18.98 -19.74 -28.34
C LEU A 167 -18.55 -21.12 -28.81
N SER A 168 -18.27 -22.03 -27.89
CA SER A 168 -17.93 -23.42 -28.23
C SER A 168 -18.84 -24.39 -27.49
N LEU A 169 -19.32 -25.42 -28.20
CA LEU A 169 -20.03 -26.56 -27.64
C LEU A 169 -19.07 -27.71 -27.29
N GLU A 170 -17.77 -27.55 -27.54
CA GLU A 170 -16.73 -28.52 -27.17
C GLU A 170 -16.36 -28.41 -25.68
N GLN A 171 -15.67 -29.43 -25.17
CA GLN A 171 -15.19 -29.40 -23.78
C GLN A 171 -14.07 -28.37 -23.55
N ARG A 172 -13.41 -27.89 -24.61
CA ARG A 172 -12.17 -27.10 -24.54
C ARG A 172 -11.99 -26.27 -25.81
N LEU A 173 -11.67 -24.97 -25.67
CA LEU A 173 -11.40 -24.11 -26.83
C LEU A 173 -9.94 -24.18 -27.27
N ILE A 174 -9.02 -24.14 -26.29
CA ILE A 174 -7.58 -24.30 -26.49
C ILE A 174 -7.12 -25.48 -25.67
N SER A 175 -6.52 -26.45 -26.34
CA SER A 175 -6.17 -27.75 -25.78
C SER A 175 -4.68 -28.00 -25.96
N CYS A 176 -3.98 -28.15 -24.84
CA CYS A 176 -2.56 -28.46 -24.78
C CYS A 176 -2.41 -29.77 -24.00
N MET A 177 -2.09 -30.87 -24.67
CA MET A 177 -1.97 -32.17 -23.99
C MET A 177 -0.70 -32.83 -24.47
N SER A 178 0.25 -33.16 -23.61
CA SER A 178 1.45 -33.88 -24.06
C SER A 178 1.82 -35.01 -23.11
N ASN A 179 2.03 -36.19 -23.69
CA ASN A 179 2.60 -37.35 -22.99
C ASN A 179 4.13 -37.38 -23.07
N LYS A 180 4.77 -36.38 -23.71
CA LYS A 180 6.22 -36.33 -23.88
C LYS A 180 6.92 -35.69 -22.69
N ASN A 181 8.08 -36.21 -22.33
CA ASN A 181 8.90 -35.59 -21.27
C ASN A 181 9.51 -34.28 -21.78
N LYS A 182 9.73 -33.32 -20.88
CA LYS A 182 10.34 -32.00 -21.17
C LYS A 182 9.55 -31.14 -22.17
N ALA A 183 8.28 -31.48 -22.40
CA ALA A 183 7.41 -30.64 -23.20
C ALA A 183 7.14 -29.31 -22.50
N GLY A 184 7.02 -28.22 -23.26
CA GLY A 184 6.72 -26.92 -22.71
C GLY A 184 5.54 -26.23 -23.39
N PHE A 185 4.87 -25.38 -22.62
CA PHE A 185 3.75 -24.57 -23.07
C PHE A 185 3.94 -23.15 -22.53
N ILE A 186 4.00 -22.16 -23.40
CA ILE A 186 4.24 -20.76 -23.03
C ILE A 186 3.13 -19.91 -23.62
N PHE A 187 2.41 -19.20 -22.76
CA PHE A 187 1.46 -18.16 -23.11
C PHE A 187 1.97 -16.85 -22.50
N GLU A 188 2.30 -15.88 -23.33
CA GLU A 188 2.84 -14.60 -22.86
C GLU A 188 2.13 -13.41 -23.51
N ASN A 189 1.82 -12.38 -22.73
CA ASN A 189 1.20 -11.13 -23.22
C ASN A 189 -0.03 -11.37 -24.12
N THR A 190 -0.86 -12.37 -23.79
CA THR A 190 -1.96 -12.84 -24.62
C THR A 190 -3.31 -12.54 -23.95
N THR A 191 -4.31 -12.15 -24.74
CA THR A 191 -5.66 -11.83 -24.24
C THR A 191 -6.67 -12.89 -24.67
N PHE A 192 -7.52 -13.31 -23.74
CA PHE A 192 -8.68 -14.17 -23.94
C PHE A 192 -9.90 -13.38 -23.47
N THR A 193 -10.85 -13.11 -24.37
CA THR A 193 -11.97 -12.23 -24.04
C THR A 193 -13.31 -12.65 -24.66
N ASN A 194 -14.41 -12.54 -23.92
CA ASN A 194 -15.75 -12.88 -24.39
C ASN A 194 -15.81 -14.31 -24.97
N ILE A 195 -15.41 -15.29 -24.17
CA ILE A 195 -15.41 -16.71 -24.55
C ILE A 195 -16.45 -17.44 -23.71
N THR A 196 -17.26 -18.29 -24.31
CA THR A 196 -18.25 -19.09 -23.60
C THR A 196 -18.16 -20.54 -24.05
N ILE A 197 -18.03 -21.45 -23.10
CA ILE A 197 -18.07 -22.89 -23.29
C ILE A 197 -19.43 -23.40 -22.80
N LYS A 198 -20.24 -23.92 -23.74
CA LYS A 198 -21.57 -24.49 -23.48
C LYS A 198 -21.54 -25.99 -23.66
N ASN A 199 -20.83 -26.68 -22.78
CA ASN A 199 -20.76 -28.14 -22.74
C ASN A 199 -20.93 -28.58 -21.28
N GLN A 200 -21.74 -29.61 -21.02
CA GLN A 200 -21.99 -30.17 -19.67
C GLN A 200 -20.77 -30.91 -19.06
N GLN A 201 -19.72 -31.10 -19.84
CA GLN A 201 -18.42 -31.62 -19.41
C GLN A 201 -17.29 -30.69 -19.86
N GLY A 202 -17.58 -29.38 -19.92
CA GLY A 202 -16.63 -28.33 -20.25
C GLY A 202 -15.53 -28.18 -19.20
N PHE A 203 -14.28 -28.19 -19.66
CA PHE A 203 -13.11 -27.96 -18.82
C PHE A 203 -12.74 -26.48 -18.73
N GLY A 204 -12.82 -25.70 -19.82
CA GLY A 204 -12.49 -24.28 -19.77
C GLY A 204 -12.02 -23.70 -21.10
N THR A 205 -11.58 -22.44 -21.07
CA THR A 205 -11.05 -21.74 -22.25
C THR A 205 -9.68 -22.29 -22.63
N LEU A 206 -8.77 -22.35 -21.66
CA LEU A 206 -7.42 -22.90 -21.81
C LEU A 206 -7.30 -24.17 -20.97
N VAL A 207 -7.03 -25.29 -21.63
CA VAL A 207 -6.96 -26.61 -21.00
C VAL A 207 -5.58 -27.20 -21.23
N VAL A 208 -4.87 -27.50 -20.14
CA VAL A 208 -3.51 -28.07 -20.20
C VAL A 208 -3.43 -29.39 -19.43
N PHE A 209 -3.00 -30.45 -20.12
CA PHE A 209 -2.71 -31.76 -19.56
C PHE A 209 -1.21 -32.05 -19.61
N LEU A 210 -0.59 -32.10 -18.42
CA LEU A 210 0.83 -32.40 -18.24
C LEU A 210 1.02 -33.88 -17.87
N ASN A 211 1.08 -34.77 -18.88
CA ASN A 211 1.12 -36.22 -18.68
C ASN A 211 2.54 -36.83 -18.71
N GLY A 212 3.55 -36.06 -19.14
CA GLY A 212 4.96 -36.45 -19.15
C GLY A 212 5.71 -35.97 -17.91
N THR A 213 7.02 -36.23 -17.83
CA THR A 213 7.92 -35.75 -16.77
C THR A 213 8.69 -34.49 -17.17
N GLU A 214 9.14 -33.69 -16.21
CA GLU A 214 9.92 -32.45 -16.42
C GLU A 214 9.25 -31.45 -17.40
N GLN A 215 7.92 -31.47 -17.54
CA GLN A 215 7.17 -30.56 -18.39
C GLN A 215 6.99 -29.20 -17.74
N LYS A 216 6.88 -28.14 -18.55
CA LYS A 216 6.76 -26.77 -18.06
C LYS A 216 5.60 -26.01 -18.70
N LEU A 217 4.70 -25.48 -17.88
CA LEU A 217 3.68 -24.52 -18.31
C LEU A 217 4.02 -23.13 -17.76
N THR A 218 4.06 -22.12 -18.63
CA THR A 218 4.19 -20.72 -18.27
C THR A 218 3.02 -19.92 -18.85
N ILE A 219 2.27 -19.21 -18.02
CA ILE A 219 1.24 -18.25 -18.41
C ILE A 219 1.58 -16.93 -17.72
N ASN A 220 2.06 -15.96 -18.50
CA ASN A 220 2.61 -14.71 -17.97
C ASN A 220 1.99 -13.49 -18.66
N LYS A 221 1.64 -12.45 -17.90
CA LYS A 221 1.12 -11.19 -18.46
C LYS A 221 -0.11 -11.36 -19.36
N CYS A 222 -0.88 -12.42 -19.17
CA CYS A 222 -2.09 -12.69 -19.94
C CYS A 222 -3.32 -12.06 -19.30
N ILE A 223 -4.34 -11.80 -20.10
CA ILE A 223 -5.63 -11.27 -19.64
C ILE A 223 -6.72 -12.27 -20.00
N PHE A 224 -7.49 -12.70 -19.02
CA PHE A 224 -8.67 -13.54 -19.17
C PHE A 224 -9.88 -12.73 -18.73
N SER A 225 -10.78 -12.38 -19.65
CA SER A 225 -11.88 -11.47 -19.37
C SER A 225 -13.22 -11.95 -19.94
N ASN A 226 -14.27 -11.95 -19.13
CA ASN A 226 -15.60 -12.41 -19.54
C ASN A 226 -15.57 -13.82 -20.18
N CYS A 227 -14.75 -14.73 -19.64
CA CYS A 227 -14.75 -16.13 -20.04
C CYS A 227 -15.73 -16.91 -19.16
N SER A 228 -16.59 -17.73 -19.76
CA SER A 228 -17.64 -18.48 -19.05
C SER A 228 -17.61 -19.97 -19.36
N ASN A 229 -17.69 -20.80 -18.32
CA ASN A 229 -17.82 -22.25 -18.36
C ASN A 229 -18.81 -22.73 -17.27
N ALA A 230 -20.05 -22.23 -17.32
CA ALA A 230 -21.01 -22.28 -16.22
C ALA A 230 -22.10 -23.36 -16.35
N ASP A 231 -22.01 -24.27 -17.34
CA ASP A 231 -22.98 -25.36 -17.47
C ASP A 231 -22.84 -26.39 -16.33
N LEU A 232 -23.94 -27.12 -16.05
CA LEU A 232 -24.04 -28.11 -14.98
C LEU A 232 -23.00 -29.23 -15.16
N ASP A 233 -22.38 -29.66 -14.05
CA ASP A 233 -21.36 -30.73 -13.95
C ASP A 233 -19.97 -30.43 -14.53
N ASN A 234 -19.66 -29.16 -14.82
CA ASN A 234 -18.33 -28.78 -15.28
C ASN A 234 -17.30 -28.72 -14.15
N ASP A 235 -16.10 -29.22 -14.40
CA ASP A 235 -15.01 -29.12 -13.42
C ASP A 235 -14.30 -27.75 -13.46
N GLY A 236 -14.64 -26.87 -14.41
CA GLY A 236 -13.69 -25.87 -14.90
C GLY A 236 -13.91 -24.41 -14.56
N GLY A 237 -12.79 -23.69 -14.37
CA GLY A 237 -12.70 -22.24 -14.55
C GLY A 237 -12.22 -21.85 -15.95
N THR A 238 -11.77 -20.62 -16.13
CA THR A 238 -11.23 -20.17 -17.43
C THR A 238 -9.99 -20.96 -17.83
N ILE A 239 -9.15 -21.30 -16.85
CA ILE A 239 -8.00 -22.19 -17.02
C ILE A 239 -8.31 -23.51 -16.32
N TYR A 240 -8.07 -24.62 -17.02
CA TYR A 240 -8.14 -25.97 -16.47
C TYR A 240 -6.80 -26.67 -16.62
N LEU A 241 -6.28 -27.17 -15.50
CA LEU A 241 -4.96 -27.78 -15.44
C LEU A 241 -5.07 -29.15 -14.82
N ALA A 242 -4.59 -30.17 -15.52
CA ALA A 242 -4.61 -31.53 -15.04
C ALA A 242 -3.27 -32.26 -15.23
N SER A 243 -2.90 -33.06 -14.23
CA SER A 243 -1.81 -34.03 -14.32
C SER A 243 -2.28 -35.38 -13.74
N PRO A 244 -3.06 -36.16 -14.52
CA PRO A 244 -3.73 -37.38 -14.04
C PRO A 244 -2.77 -38.54 -13.75
N ASN A 245 -1.57 -38.57 -14.33
CA ASN A 245 -0.61 -39.65 -14.12
C ASN A 245 0.15 -39.46 -12.79
N GLN A 246 0.25 -40.51 -11.98
CA GLN A 246 0.93 -40.47 -10.66
C GLN A 246 2.46 -40.39 -10.74
N SER A 247 3.05 -40.57 -11.93
CA SER A 247 4.51 -40.70 -12.13
C SER A 247 5.14 -39.50 -12.85
N VAL A 248 4.55 -38.31 -12.71
CA VAL A 248 4.99 -37.07 -13.40
C VAL A 248 5.95 -36.25 -12.54
N GLU A 249 7.16 -36.78 -12.33
CA GLU A 249 8.19 -36.09 -11.56
C GLU A 249 8.72 -34.85 -12.32
N GLY A 250 8.93 -33.75 -11.59
CA GLY A 250 9.65 -32.58 -12.09
C GLY A 250 8.82 -31.59 -12.92
N ASN A 251 7.51 -31.79 -13.06
CA ASN A 251 6.66 -30.84 -13.76
C ASN A 251 6.58 -29.49 -13.01
N GLU A 252 6.50 -28.40 -13.78
CA GLU A 252 6.46 -27.03 -13.28
C GLU A 252 5.31 -26.24 -13.94
N ILE A 253 4.54 -25.53 -13.12
CA ILE A 253 3.46 -24.64 -13.56
C ILE A 253 3.72 -23.25 -12.99
N ILE A 254 3.84 -22.26 -13.87
CA ILE A 254 4.07 -20.86 -13.53
C ILE A 254 2.93 -20.04 -14.17
N ILE A 255 2.06 -19.45 -13.35
CA ILE A 255 0.99 -18.55 -13.80
C ILE A 255 1.16 -17.26 -13.04
N THR A 256 1.78 -16.25 -13.63
CA THR A 256 2.15 -15.01 -12.92
C THR A 256 1.82 -13.75 -13.70
N ASN A 257 1.60 -12.64 -12.99
CA ASN A 257 1.36 -11.33 -13.61
C ASN A 257 0.12 -11.29 -14.53
N ASN A 258 -0.87 -12.16 -14.33
CA ASN A 258 -2.07 -12.23 -15.17
C ASN A 258 -3.24 -11.46 -14.57
N LYS A 259 -4.23 -11.13 -15.40
CA LYS A 259 -5.50 -10.54 -14.96
C LYS A 259 -6.67 -11.47 -15.28
N PHE A 260 -7.48 -11.79 -14.28
CA PHE A 260 -8.69 -12.60 -14.39
C PHE A 260 -9.90 -11.72 -14.06
N ILE A 261 -10.66 -11.31 -15.07
CA ILE A 261 -11.71 -10.30 -14.96
C ILE A 261 -13.07 -10.90 -15.33
N ASN A 262 -14.03 -10.88 -14.40
CA ASN A 262 -15.42 -11.27 -14.63
C ASN A 262 -15.57 -12.65 -15.29
N ASN A 263 -14.72 -13.60 -14.92
CA ASN A 263 -14.83 -14.95 -15.44
C ASN A 263 -15.78 -15.78 -14.58
N THR A 264 -16.53 -16.69 -15.19
CA THR A 264 -17.48 -17.54 -14.49
C THR A 264 -17.22 -19.01 -14.80
N GLY A 265 -17.16 -19.85 -13.79
CA GLY A 265 -17.10 -21.30 -13.98
C GLY A 265 -17.98 -22.04 -12.99
N TYR A 266 -18.07 -23.36 -13.08
CA TYR A 266 -18.93 -24.11 -12.17
C TYR A 266 -18.35 -24.19 -10.75
N TYR A 267 -17.08 -24.57 -10.60
CA TYR A 267 -16.41 -24.60 -9.29
C TYR A 267 -15.58 -23.35 -8.97
N THR A 268 -15.11 -22.64 -9.99
CA THR A 268 -14.26 -21.45 -9.88
C THR A 268 -14.29 -20.72 -11.22
N GLY A 269 -14.16 -19.40 -11.25
CA GLY A 269 -14.12 -18.62 -12.49
C GLY A 269 -12.72 -18.47 -13.09
N GLY A 270 -11.69 -18.44 -12.24
CA GLY A 270 -10.29 -18.24 -12.68
C GLY A 270 -9.59 -19.55 -13.01
N ILE A 271 -8.93 -20.15 -12.01
CA ILE A 271 -8.01 -21.28 -12.20
C ILE A 271 -8.57 -22.53 -11.52
N TYR A 272 -8.87 -23.56 -12.30
CA TYR A 272 -9.12 -24.89 -11.78
C TYR A 272 -7.91 -25.81 -12.00
N SER A 273 -7.58 -26.55 -10.96
CA SER A 273 -6.31 -27.25 -10.86
C SER A 273 -6.51 -28.62 -10.23
N PHE A 274 -5.97 -29.64 -10.89
CA PHE A 274 -6.08 -31.03 -10.48
C PHE A 274 -4.79 -31.80 -10.78
N TRP A 275 -3.93 -32.02 -9.79
CA TRP A 275 -2.64 -32.65 -10.05
C TRP A 275 -2.05 -33.39 -8.85
N ASN A 276 -1.01 -34.17 -9.13
CA ASN A 276 -0.15 -34.79 -8.13
C ASN A 276 1.02 -33.83 -7.75
N GLU A 277 2.19 -34.35 -7.39
CA GLU A 277 3.35 -33.56 -6.96
C GLU A 277 3.94 -32.69 -8.11
N VAL A 278 3.42 -31.46 -8.28
CA VAL A 278 3.87 -30.48 -9.29
C VAL A 278 4.40 -29.21 -8.61
N LYS A 279 5.51 -28.66 -9.12
CA LYS A 279 6.01 -27.35 -8.67
C LYS A 279 5.11 -26.25 -9.24
N CYS A 280 4.49 -25.47 -8.37
CA CYS A 280 3.54 -24.43 -8.76
C CYS A 280 4.02 -23.05 -8.32
N ASN A 281 3.70 -22.02 -9.10
CA ASN A 281 3.86 -20.61 -8.75
C ASN A 281 2.70 -19.83 -9.38
N PHE A 282 1.86 -19.21 -8.54
CA PHE A 282 0.67 -18.43 -8.90
C PHE A 282 0.78 -16.97 -8.43
N SER A 283 2.00 -16.44 -8.31
CA SER A 283 2.26 -15.11 -7.75
C SER A 283 1.83 -13.95 -8.66
N ASN A 284 1.54 -12.79 -8.06
CA ASN A 284 1.26 -11.53 -8.74
C ASN A 284 0.09 -11.58 -9.75
N ASN A 285 -0.96 -12.35 -9.51
CA ASN A 285 -2.16 -12.32 -10.36
C ASN A 285 -3.24 -11.40 -9.77
N ASP A 286 -3.95 -10.69 -10.64
CA ASP A 286 -5.09 -9.85 -10.24
C ASP A 286 -6.41 -10.55 -10.57
N PHE A 287 -7.20 -10.87 -9.55
CA PHE A 287 -8.51 -11.47 -9.70
C PHE A 287 -9.63 -10.47 -9.39
N ILE A 288 -10.48 -10.21 -10.38
CA ILE A 288 -11.45 -9.11 -10.37
C ILE A 288 -12.81 -9.63 -10.81
N GLY A 289 -13.76 -9.77 -9.87
CA GLY A 289 -15.16 -10.04 -10.23
C GLY A 289 -15.42 -11.45 -10.78
N ASN A 290 -14.48 -12.40 -10.62
CA ASN A 290 -14.74 -13.79 -11.02
C ASN A 290 -15.81 -14.41 -10.13
N SER A 291 -16.57 -15.36 -10.68
CA SER A 291 -17.68 -16.00 -9.98
C SER A 291 -17.71 -17.50 -10.23
N LYS A 292 -18.43 -18.22 -9.35
CA LYS A 292 -18.78 -19.61 -9.59
C LYS A 292 -20.29 -19.83 -9.59
N VAL A 293 -20.74 -20.94 -10.17
CA VAL A 293 -22.16 -21.34 -10.13
C VAL A 293 -22.53 -21.72 -8.70
N GLY A 294 -23.59 -21.11 -8.17
CA GLY A 294 -24.03 -21.32 -6.79
C GLY A 294 -24.08 -20.01 -5.98
N SER A 295 -24.51 -20.11 -4.72
CA SER A 295 -24.73 -18.94 -3.86
C SER A 295 -23.51 -18.56 -3.03
N ASP A 296 -22.75 -19.51 -2.45
CA ASP A 296 -21.49 -19.17 -1.81
C ASP A 296 -20.47 -18.86 -2.90
N GLN A 297 -19.93 -17.65 -2.97
CA GLN A 297 -18.92 -17.28 -3.97
C GLN A 297 -17.49 -17.64 -3.48
N GLU A 298 -17.37 -18.60 -2.55
CA GLU A 298 -16.09 -19.05 -2.01
C GLU A 298 -15.30 -19.85 -3.07
N GLY A 299 -14.00 -19.63 -3.20
CA GLY A 299 -13.17 -20.30 -4.21
C GLY A 299 -13.39 -19.81 -5.64
N CYS A 300 -14.01 -18.64 -5.84
CA CYS A 300 -14.35 -18.10 -7.15
C CYS A 300 -13.13 -17.75 -8.04
N ASP A 301 -11.95 -17.53 -7.45
CA ASP A 301 -10.75 -17.15 -8.20
C ASP A 301 -9.88 -18.34 -8.53
N ALA A 302 -9.72 -19.27 -7.59
CA ALA A 302 -9.05 -20.54 -7.88
C ALA A 302 -9.56 -21.70 -7.02
N ARG A 303 -9.45 -22.90 -7.59
CA ARG A 303 -9.64 -24.16 -6.87
C ARG A 303 -8.49 -25.10 -7.17
N LEU A 304 -7.71 -25.41 -6.13
CA LEU A 304 -6.53 -26.27 -6.22
C LEU A 304 -6.78 -27.63 -5.59
N THR A 305 -6.54 -28.71 -6.35
CA THR A 305 -6.73 -30.08 -5.85
C THR A 305 -5.44 -30.88 -5.97
N TRP A 306 -4.91 -31.33 -4.82
CA TRP A 306 -3.79 -32.26 -4.72
C TRP A 306 -4.28 -33.65 -4.34
N GLN A 307 -4.06 -34.62 -5.22
CA GLN A 307 -4.45 -36.01 -4.97
C GLN A 307 -3.28 -36.88 -4.53
N ASN A 308 -3.63 -37.94 -3.78
CA ASN A 308 -2.77 -39.07 -3.43
C ASN A 308 -1.38 -38.71 -2.87
N GLN A 309 -1.33 -37.74 -1.97
CA GLN A 309 -0.07 -37.25 -1.41
C GLN A 309 0.50 -38.26 -0.42
N THR A 310 1.81 -38.52 -0.53
CA THR A 310 2.52 -39.51 0.32
C THR A 310 2.94 -38.91 1.67
N LYS A 311 3.27 -37.61 1.67
CA LYS A 311 3.65 -36.84 2.84
C LYS A 311 2.42 -36.34 3.58
N SER A 312 2.35 -36.68 4.87
CA SER A 312 1.38 -36.09 5.80
C SER A 312 1.82 -34.67 6.11
N LEU A 313 0.96 -33.70 5.81
CA LEU A 313 1.11 -32.31 6.24
C LEU A 313 -0.04 -31.99 7.20
N THR A 314 0.15 -31.04 8.10
CA THR A 314 -0.93 -30.48 8.91
C THR A 314 -1.78 -29.52 8.08
N GLU A 315 -2.99 -29.19 8.58
CA GLU A 315 -3.85 -28.21 7.93
C GLU A 315 -3.17 -26.84 7.76
N ASP A 316 -2.47 -26.38 8.81
CA ASP A 316 -1.72 -25.11 8.78
C ASP A 316 -0.58 -25.14 7.75
N GLU A 317 0.15 -26.26 7.64
CA GLU A 317 1.22 -26.40 6.64
C GLU A 317 0.67 -26.37 5.21
N VAL A 318 -0.46 -27.03 4.95
CA VAL A 318 -1.13 -26.98 3.63
C VAL A 318 -1.60 -25.56 3.35
N LYS A 319 -2.24 -24.90 4.32
CA LYS A 319 -2.72 -23.53 4.18
C LYS A 319 -1.59 -22.55 3.87
N GLN A 320 -0.49 -22.61 4.63
CA GLN A 320 0.70 -21.77 4.40
C GLN A 320 1.34 -22.03 3.03
N LYS A 321 1.40 -23.30 2.61
CA LYS A 321 1.86 -23.65 1.28
C LYS A 321 1.00 -22.99 0.20
N VAL A 322 -0.33 -23.03 0.32
CA VAL A 322 -1.25 -22.40 -0.65
C VAL A 322 -1.08 -20.88 -0.64
N ILE A 323 -0.94 -20.23 0.53
CA ILE A 323 -0.68 -18.78 0.64
C ILE A 323 0.59 -18.40 -0.13
N TYR A 324 1.68 -19.15 0.07
CA TYR A 324 2.94 -18.88 -0.61
C TYR A 324 2.84 -19.00 -2.15
N LEU A 325 2.00 -19.91 -2.66
CA LEU A 325 1.80 -20.03 -4.12
C LEU A 325 1.25 -18.75 -4.74
N PHE A 326 0.45 -17.98 -4.02
CA PHE A 326 -0.23 -16.78 -4.52
C PHE A 326 0.39 -15.47 -4.03
N GLU A 327 1.64 -15.48 -3.55
CA GLU A 327 2.31 -14.28 -3.05
C GLU A 327 2.20 -13.09 -4.03
N GLY A 328 1.82 -11.91 -3.53
CA GLY A 328 1.60 -10.70 -4.33
C GLY A 328 0.35 -10.70 -5.22
N SER A 329 -0.46 -11.75 -5.21
CA SER A 329 -1.75 -11.78 -5.93
C SER A 329 -2.85 -11.06 -5.16
N THR A 330 -3.77 -10.45 -5.90
CA THR A 330 -4.89 -9.70 -5.34
C THR A 330 -6.23 -10.31 -5.72
N SER A 331 -7.23 -10.16 -4.84
CA SER A 331 -8.62 -10.55 -5.10
C SER A 331 -9.59 -9.43 -4.74
N LYS A 332 -10.83 -9.53 -5.21
CA LYS A 332 -11.97 -8.75 -4.70
C LYS A 332 -12.86 -9.53 -3.74
N TYR A 333 -12.57 -10.79 -3.48
CA TYR A 333 -13.42 -11.66 -2.68
C TYR A 333 -12.64 -12.33 -1.56
N TRP A 334 -13.31 -12.53 -0.44
CA TRP A 334 -12.83 -13.37 0.65
C TRP A 334 -12.95 -14.84 0.27
N SER A 335 -12.09 -15.67 0.86
CA SER A 335 -12.02 -17.11 0.64
C SER A 335 -11.94 -17.46 -0.83
N SER A 336 -11.33 -16.58 -1.63
CA SER A 336 -11.40 -16.61 -3.09
C SER A 336 -10.61 -17.76 -3.72
N VAL A 337 -9.66 -18.32 -2.97
CA VAL A 337 -8.95 -19.54 -3.35
C VAL A 337 -9.37 -20.67 -2.43
N SER A 338 -9.90 -21.74 -3.01
CA SER A 338 -10.21 -22.99 -2.32
C SER A 338 -9.13 -24.03 -2.58
N TYR A 339 -8.86 -24.89 -1.60
CA TYR A 339 -7.93 -25.99 -1.75
C TYR A 339 -8.48 -27.30 -1.18
N LEU A 340 -8.08 -28.40 -1.82
CA LEU A 340 -8.36 -29.77 -1.41
C LEU A 340 -7.08 -30.60 -1.50
N TYR A 341 -6.66 -31.21 -0.39
CA TYR A 341 -5.44 -31.98 -0.27
C TYR A 341 -5.74 -33.36 0.29
N THR A 342 -5.56 -34.40 -0.51
CA THR A 342 -5.89 -35.78 -0.14
C THR A 342 -4.62 -36.60 0.14
N ILE A 343 -4.52 -37.16 1.35
CA ILE A 343 -3.40 -38.00 1.80
C ILE A 343 -3.81 -39.47 1.67
N ARG A 344 -3.07 -40.24 0.84
CA ARG A 344 -3.27 -41.69 0.63
C ARG A 344 -4.73 -42.12 0.41
N LEU A 345 -5.54 -41.26 -0.22
CA LEU A 345 -6.97 -41.45 -0.49
C LEU A 345 -7.85 -41.66 0.76
N LYS A 346 -7.36 -41.31 1.95
CA LYS A 346 -8.09 -41.53 3.23
C LYS A 346 -8.35 -40.24 3.99
N ASP A 347 -7.31 -39.42 4.16
CA ASP A 347 -7.42 -38.18 4.91
C ASP A 347 -7.56 -37.00 3.93
N ILE A 348 -8.52 -36.13 4.20
CA ILE A 348 -8.84 -34.97 3.36
C ILE A 348 -8.65 -33.72 4.20
N ILE A 349 -7.74 -32.84 3.74
CA ILE A 349 -7.57 -31.50 4.27
C ILE A 349 -8.14 -30.56 3.21
N SER A 350 -9.07 -29.69 3.60
CA SER A 350 -9.66 -28.71 2.70
C SER A 350 -9.87 -27.39 3.41
N GLY A 351 -9.82 -26.29 2.68
CA GLY A 351 -10.09 -24.98 3.23
C GLY A 351 -10.04 -23.90 2.18
N TYR A 352 -10.01 -22.66 2.67
CA TYR A 352 -9.95 -21.46 1.87
C TYR A 352 -8.84 -20.54 2.36
N ILE A 353 -8.32 -19.73 1.44
CA ILE A 353 -7.41 -18.63 1.77
C ILE A 353 -7.92 -17.32 1.19
N ASP A 354 -7.54 -16.24 1.85
CA ASP A 354 -7.74 -14.87 1.37
C ASP A 354 -6.47 -14.43 0.65
N LEU A 355 -6.63 -13.82 -0.53
CA LEU A 355 -5.56 -13.06 -1.19
C LEU A 355 -5.55 -11.62 -0.68
N ASP A 356 -4.54 -10.83 -1.06
CA ASP A 356 -4.55 -9.40 -0.72
C ASP A 356 -5.76 -8.74 -1.37
N ILE A 357 -6.67 -8.21 -0.56
CA ILE A 357 -7.98 -7.80 -1.07
C ILE A 357 -7.86 -6.36 -1.57
N SER A 358 -7.95 -6.19 -2.89
CA SER A 358 -7.84 -4.89 -3.58
C SER A 358 -8.95 -3.88 -3.23
N VAL A 359 -9.90 -4.30 -2.40
CA VAL A 359 -11.03 -3.52 -1.92
C VAL A 359 -11.09 -3.68 -0.40
N ASP A 360 -11.09 -2.57 0.33
CA ASP A 360 -11.14 -2.59 1.79
C ASP A 360 -12.57 -2.94 2.23
N TYR A 361 -12.84 -4.21 2.53
CA TYR A 361 -14.14 -4.64 3.06
C TYR A 361 -14.17 -4.48 4.57
N CYS A 362 -15.34 -4.15 5.11
CA CYS A 362 -15.51 -4.01 6.54
C CYS A 362 -15.39 -5.40 7.21
N LYS A 363 -14.27 -5.67 7.90
CA LYS A 363 -13.99 -6.99 8.52
C LYS A 363 -14.67 -7.18 9.86
N SER A 364 -14.86 -6.08 10.58
CA SER A 364 -15.53 -6.05 11.88
C SER A 364 -16.03 -4.65 12.17
N LYS A 365 -16.82 -4.52 13.24
CA LYS A 365 -17.28 -3.23 13.74
C LYS A 365 -16.13 -2.28 14.13
N ASP A 366 -15.05 -2.81 14.70
CA ASP A 366 -13.91 -2.00 15.15
C ASP A 366 -13.04 -1.48 13.99
N GLN A 367 -13.19 -2.09 12.80
CA GLN A 367 -12.49 -1.73 11.57
C GLN A 367 -13.44 -1.06 10.55
N LEU A 368 -14.62 -0.63 10.99
CA LEU A 368 -15.63 -0.01 10.14
C LEU A 368 -15.21 1.42 9.78
N THR A 369 -14.99 1.69 8.49
CA THR A 369 -14.72 3.02 7.96
C THR A 369 -15.86 3.48 7.04
N PRO A 370 -15.97 4.79 6.76
CA PRO A 370 -16.90 5.30 5.75
C PRO A 370 -16.66 4.74 4.34
N GLU A 371 -15.45 4.27 4.08
CA GLU A 371 -14.97 3.88 2.75
C GLU A 371 -15.01 2.36 2.51
N CYS A 372 -15.14 1.56 3.58
CA CYS A 372 -15.16 0.11 3.44
C CYS A 372 -16.49 -0.40 2.86
N ILE A 373 -16.45 -1.53 2.14
CA ILE A 373 -17.65 -2.13 1.53
C ILE A 373 -18.21 -3.24 2.44
N CYS A 374 -19.53 -3.26 2.66
CA CYS A 374 -20.22 -4.35 3.33
C CYS A 374 -20.51 -5.49 2.34
N TYR A 375 -19.93 -6.69 2.57
CA TYR A 375 -19.96 -7.81 1.61
C TYR A 375 -20.84 -8.98 2.04
N GLU A 376 -21.79 -9.40 1.20
CA GLU A 376 -22.93 -10.25 1.59
C GLU A 376 -22.57 -11.68 1.96
N TYR A 377 -21.40 -12.15 1.51
CA TYR A 377 -20.91 -13.49 1.77
C TYR A 377 -19.89 -13.54 2.92
N TYR A 378 -19.63 -12.42 3.61
CA TYR A 378 -18.77 -12.43 4.79
C TYR A 378 -19.56 -12.92 6.01
N THR A 379 -19.33 -14.17 6.40
CA THR A 379 -20.10 -14.86 7.44
C THR A 379 -19.84 -14.35 8.85
N LEU A 380 -18.68 -13.71 9.10
CA LEU A 380 -18.30 -13.18 10.41
C LEU A 380 -18.89 -11.79 10.70
N TYR A 381 -19.22 -11.02 9.66
CA TYR A 381 -19.83 -9.69 9.80
C TYR A 381 -20.95 -9.49 8.76
N PRO A 382 -22.17 -9.96 9.06
CA PRO A 382 -23.27 -10.04 8.10
C PRO A 382 -23.61 -8.69 7.48
N VAL A 383 -23.88 -8.62 6.17
CA VAL A 383 -24.16 -7.36 5.45
C VAL A 383 -25.25 -6.51 6.07
N LYS A 384 -26.35 -7.11 6.53
CA LYS A 384 -27.42 -6.35 7.18
C LYS A 384 -26.94 -5.65 8.45
N GLN A 385 -26.03 -6.28 9.18
CA GLN A 385 -25.42 -5.70 10.37
C GLN A 385 -24.37 -4.65 9.98
N CYS A 386 -23.50 -4.96 9.03
CA CYS A 386 -22.47 -4.04 8.52
C CYS A 386 -23.07 -2.73 7.97
N VAL A 387 -24.04 -2.83 7.06
CA VAL A 387 -24.69 -1.65 6.45
C VAL A 387 -25.39 -0.82 7.51
N LYS A 388 -26.06 -1.48 8.47
CA LYS A 388 -26.72 -0.80 9.59
C LYS A 388 -25.70 -0.03 10.44
N GLU A 389 -24.60 -0.66 10.81
CA GLU A 389 -23.55 -0.04 11.63
C GLU A 389 -22.79 1.05 10.87
N GLN A 390 -22.61 0.91 9.55
CA GLN A 390 -21.97 1.91 8.69
C GLN A 390 -22.81 3.18 8.58
N LEU A 391 -24.13 3.05 8.43
CA LEU A 391 -25.06 4.19 8.48
C LEU A 391 -25.02 4.93 9.82
N CYS A 392 -24.72 4.24 10.93
CA CYS A 392 -24.52 4.88 12.23
C CYS A 392 -23.23 5.74 12.30
N ILE A 393 -22.29 5.55 11.37
CA ILE A 393 -21.07 6.35 11.26
C ILE A 393 -21.25 7.47 10.23
N THR A 394 -21.79 7.15 9.05
CA THR A 394 -21.80 8.07 7.91
C THR A 394 -23.03 8.97 7.83
N ASP A 395 -24.15 8.58 8.45
CA ASP A 395 -25.44 9.27 8.31
C ASP A 395 -26.24 9.30 9.63
N LEU A 396 -25.52 9.41 10.76
CA LEU A 396 -26.12 9.30 12.09
C LEU A 396 -27.33 10.24 12.30
N GLY A 397 -27.31 11.45 11.74
CA GLY A 397 -28.37 12.46 11.89
C GLY A 397 -29.74 12.05 11.35
N ASN A 398 -29.80 11.12 10.39
CA ASN A 398 -31.04 10.64 9.77
C ASN A 398 -31.51 9.27 10.33
N GLN A 399 -30.78 8.68 11.28
CA GLN A 399 -31.10 7.37 11.85
C GLN A 399 -31.98 7.47 13.11
N THR A 400 -32.87 6.49 13.33
CA THR A 400 -33.66 6.40 14.57
C THR A 400 -32.84 5.81 15.73
N ALA A 401 -33.28 6.06 16.98
CA ALA A 401 -32.66 5.46 18.17
C ALA A 401 -32.75 3.92 18.20
N SER A 402 -33.71 3.32 17.47
CA SER A 402 -33.83 1.86 17.32
C SER A 402 -32.84 1.29 16.31
N ASN A 403 -32.44 2.08 15.31
CA ASN A 403 -31.48 1.67 14.29
C ASN A 403 -30.04 1.93 14.74
N CYS A 404 -29.77 3.09 15.33
CA CYS A 404 -28.47 3.44 15.89
C CYS A 404 -28.66 3.89 17.33
N PRO A 405 -28.08 3.20 18.33
CA PRO A 405 -28.10 3.64 19.72
C PRO A 405 -27.67 5.11 19.82
N CYS A 406 -28.28 5.86 20.74
CA CYS A 406 -27.87 7.23 21.00
C CYS A 406 -26.42 7.23 21.48
N LEU A 407 -25.59 8.13 20.93
CA LEU A 407 -24.22 8.28 21.39
C LEU A 407 -24.22 8.78 22.84
N SER A 408 -23.15 8.53 23.58
CA SER A 408 -23.00 9.08 24.93
C SER A 408 -22.66 10.56 24.91
N THR A 409 -22.17 11.11 23.79
CA THR A 409 -21.71 12.50 23.66
C THR A 409 -21.92 13.01 22.22
N GLY A 410 -22.37 14.25 22.04
CA GLY A 410 -22.42 14.91 20.73
C GLY A 410 -23.35 14.27 19.69
N ASP A 411 -24.35 13.48 20.09
CA ASP A 411 -25.31 12.89 19.15
C ASP A 411 -26.11 14.00 18.43
N PRO A 412 -26.05 14.12 17.09
CA PRO A 412 -26.76 15.16 16.34
C PRO A 412 -28.29 15.02 16.44
N ARG A 413 -28.80 13.90 16.95
CA ARG A 413 -30.23 13.64 17.18
C ARG A 413 -30.69 14.02 18.59
N ALA A 414 -29.80 14.54 19.43
CA ALA A 414 -30.14 15.03 20.76
C ALA A 414 -31.28 16.05 20.68
N THR A 415 -32.23 16.00 21.63
CA THR A 415 -33.47 16.80 21.70
C THR A 415 -34.59 16.43 20.71
N LYS A 416 -34.36 15.49 19.79
CA LYS A 416 -35.39 14.97 18.86
C LYS A 416 -35.72 13.49 19.14
N ALA A 417 -34.79 12.60 18.80
CA ALA A 417 -34.95 11.15 18.92
C ALA A 417 -34.09 10.55 20.04
N CYS A 418 -33.13 11.32 20.57
CA CYS A 418 -32.25 10.96 21.67
C CYS A 418 -32.38 11.97 22.83
N PRO A 419 -32.18 11.53 24.10
CA PRO A 419 -32.26 12.42 25.27
C PRO A 419 -31.32 13.62 25.17
N ALA A 420 -31.72 14.76 25.75
CA ALA A 420 -30.85 15.92 25.86
C ALA A 420 -29.71 15.66 26.87
N TYR A 421 -28.51 16.20 26.64
CA TYR A 421 -27.42 16.07 27.61
C TYR A 421 -27.51 17.14 28.71
N CYS A 422 -27.04 16.81 29.91
CA CYS A 422 -27.07 17.73 31.04
C CYS A 422 -25.98 18.82 30.94
N ASP A 423 -26.33 20.04 31.38
CA ASP A 423 -25.38 21.13 31.60
C ASP A 423 -25.08 21.28 33.10
N LYS A 424 -23.82 21.62 33.44
CA LYS A 424 -23.39 21.88 34.82
C LYS A 424 -24.22 23.00 35.44
N GLY A 425 -24.85 22.75 36.59
CA GLY A 425 -25.77 23.67 37.25
C GLY A 425 -27.22 23.60 36.76
N ASN A 426 -27.52 22.86 35.68
CA ASN A 426 -28.85 22.72 35.11
C ASN A 426 -29.24 21.25 34.84
N VAL A 427 -28.92 20.36 35.78
CA VAL A 427 -29.36 18.96 35.71
C VAL A 427 -30.88 18.85 35.92
N THR A 428 -31.53 18.04 35.08
CA THR A 428 -32.95 17.65 35.15
C THR A 428 -33.08 16.13 35.26
N THR A 429 -34.26 15.63 35.63
CA THR A 429 -34.51 14.17 35.71
C THR A 429 -34.48 13.49 34.33
N GLN A 430 -34.67 14.23 33.23
CA GLN A 430 -34.76 13.67 31.87
C GLN A 430 -33.49 13.82 31.02
N CYS A 431 -32.54 14.67 31.39
CA CYS A 431 -31.28 14.79 30.65
C CYS A 431 -30.36 13.58 30.90
N VAL A 432 -29.38 13.31 30.04
CA VAL A 432 -28.37 12.24 30.21
C VAL A 432 -27.00 12.86 30.46
N CYS A 433 -26.17 12.23 31.31
CA CYS A 433 -24.84 12.73 31.63
C CYS A 433 -23.86 12.40 30.50
N ASP A 434 -23.03 13.39 30.13
CA ASP A 434 -22.10 13.32 28.99
C ASP A 434 -20.70 12.96 29.51
N THR A 435 -20.13 11.85 29.02
CA THR A 435 -18.81 11.34 29.45
C THR A 435 -17.61 12.13 28.94
N ASN A 436 -17.75 12.96 27.89
CA ASN A 436 -16.65 13.67 27.24
C ASN A 436 -16.75 15.19 27.39
N LYS A 437 -17.68 15.70 28.20
CA LYS A 437 -17.85 17.14 28.39
C LYS A 437 -16.70 17.73 29.21
N GLU A 438 -15.90 18.55 28.55
CA GLU A 438 -14.76 19.23 29.17
C GLU A 438 -15.21 20.06 30.39
N GLY A 439 -14.71 19.71 31.58
CA GLY A 439 -15.02 20.39 32.84
C GLY A 439 -16.30 19.95 33.58
N PHE A 440 -17.04 18.96 33.07
CA PHE A 440 -18.20 18.36 33.73
C PHE A 440 -18.32 16.86 33.44
N THR A 441 -17.63 16.04 34.23
CA THR A 441 -17.54 14.59 34.00
C THR A 441 -18.86 13.88 34.28
N ASP A 442 -19.02 12.67 33.73
CA ASP A 442 -20.19 11.81 33.99
C ASP A 442 -20.42 11.59 35.48
N ALA A 443 -19.36 11.30 36.25
CA ALA A 443 -19.43 11.15 37.70
C ALA A 443 -19.89 12.45 38.40
N GLN A 444 -19.42 13.62 37.94
CA GLN A 444 -19.86 14.91 38.47
C GLN A 444 -21.33 15.19 38.16
N CYS A 445 -21.81 14.82 36.97
CA CYS A 445 -23.19 15.00 36.55
C CYS A 445 -24.16 14.07 37.27
N MET A 446 -23.79 12.79 37.45
CA MET A 446 -24.59 11.82 38.21
C MET A 446 -24.68 12.24 39.67
N LEU A 447 -23.57 12.67 40.26
CA LEU A 447 -23.53 13.21 41.62
C LEU A 447 -24.42 14.47 41.75
N GLU A 448 -24.37 15.39 40.80
CA GLU A 448 -25.20 16.60 40.83
C GLU A 448 -26.71 16.26 40.76
N LYS A 449 -27.09 15.24 39.99
CA LYS A 449 -28.48 14.74 39.95
C LYS A 449 -28.91 14.12 41.26
N GLU A 450 -28.07 13.27 41.86
CA GLU A 450 -28.35 12.64 43.15
C GLU A 450 -28.50 13.70 44.25
N CYS A 451 -27.61 14.69 44.29
CA CYS A 451 -27.70 15.79 45.25
C CYS A 451 -28.92 16.69 45.04
N LYS A 452 -29.43 16.81 43.81
CA LYS A 452 -30.58 17.68 43.51
C LYS A 452 -31.94 16.98 43.68
N PHE A 453 -32.03 15.69 43.34
CA PHE A 453 -33.31 14.98 43.26
C PHE A 453 -33.47 13.86 44.30
N ASP A 454 -32.39 13.41 44.95
CA ASP A 454 -32.41 12.33 45.94
C ASP A 454 -31.59 12.66 47.21
N LEU A 455 -31.52 13.94 47.57
CA LEU A 455 -30.66 14.44 48.64
C LEU A 455 -30.84 13.71 49.99
N ALA A 456 -32.03 13.20 50.29
CA ALA A 456 -32.34 12.52 51.55
C ALA A 456 -31.63 11.16 51.74
N ASN A 457 -31.22 10.51 50.65
CA ASN A 457 -30.56 9.20 50.67
C ASN A 457 -29.03 9.29 50.45
N GLN A 458 -28.51 10.48 50.19
CA GLN A 458 -27.11 10.70 49.90
C GLN A 458 -26.28 10.96 51.15
N SER A 459 -25.01 10.52 51.14
CA SER A 459 -24.10 10.73 52.26
C SER A 459 -23.59 12.18 52.32
N PRO A 460 -23.13 12.66 53.49
CA PRO A 460 -22.53 13.99 53.61
C PRO A 460 -21.20 14.17 52.85
N SER A 461 -20.48 13.09 52.54
CA SER A 461 -19.25 13.14 51.76
C SER A 461 -19.49 13.30 50.26
N ASP A 462 -20.62 12.79 49.77
CA ASP A 462 -21.00 12.84 48.35
C ASP A 462 -21.78 14.14 48.06
N CYS A 463 -22.73 14.50 48.93
CA CYS A 463 -23.52 15.73 48.82
C CYS A 463 -23.39 16.57 50.12
N PRO A 464 -22.72 17.74 50.08
CA PRO A 464 -22.53 18.59 51.25
C PRO A 464 -23.86 18.96 51.95
N CYS A 465 -23.85 19.00 53.28
CA CYS A 465 -25.03 19.36 54.06
C CYS A 465 -25.46 20.81 53.79
N LEU A 466 -26.75 21.03 53.54
CA LEU A 466 -27.31 22.37 53.30
C LEU A 466 -27.40 23.18 54.60
N SER A 467 -27.17 24.49 54.50
CA SER A 467 -26.99 25.36 55.68
C SER A 467 -28.25 25.74 56.44
N THR A 468 -29.46 25.57 55.88
CA THR A 468 -30.69 26.05 56.56
C THR A 468 -31.95 25.16 56.42
N ALA A 469 -31.90 24.06 55.68
CA ALA A 469 -33.05 23.16 55.51
C ALA A 469 -32.67 21.79 54.94
N ASP A 470 -31.56 21.19 55.40
CA ASP A 470 -31.18 19.86 54.92
C ASP A 470 -32.13 18.79 55.48
N PRO A 471 -32.84 18.01 54.64
CA PRO A 471 -33.75 16.96 55.10
C PRO A 471 -33.05 15.82 55.86
N ARG A 472 -31.71 15.76 55.83
CA ARG A 472 -30.87 14.83 56.62
C ARG A 472 -30.47 15.38 57.99
N ALA A 473 -30.91 16.58 58.37
CA ALA A 473 -30.59 17.17 59.68
C ALA A 473 -31.06 16.25 60.83
N ASN A 474 -30.18 16.05 61.83
CA ASN A 474 -30.35 15.11 62.94
C ASN A 474 -30.41 13.62 62.56
N ARG A 475 -30.05 13.27 61.32
CA ARG A 475 -29.83 11.88 60.88
C ARG A 475 -28.36 11.67 60.53
N THR A 476 -27.95 12.10 59.35
CA THR A 476 -26.57 12.01 58.84
C THR A 476 -25.90 13.37 58.77
N CYS A 477 -26.65 14.48 58.76
CA CYS A 477 -26.12 15.84 58.92
C CYS A 477 -26.33 16.36 60.36
N PRO A 478 -25.34 17.03 60.97
CA PRO A 478 -25.41 17.47 62.37
C PRO A 478 -26.42 18.61 62.60
N GLY A 479 -27.15 18.58 63.72
CA GLY A 479 -28.10 19.63 64.12
C GLY A 479 -27.41 20.94 64.56
N TYR A 480 -28.12 22.06 64.66
CA TYR A 480 -27.50 23.37 64.92
C TYR A 480 -27.25 23.67 66.42
N CYS A 481 -26.17 24.40 66.74
CA CYS A 481 -25.76 24.71 68.12
C CYS A 481 -26.59 25.81 68.78
N ILE A 482 -26.91 25.64 70.08
CA ILE A 482 -27.62 26.62 70.92
C ILE A 482 -26.65 27.19 71.98
N ARG A 483 -26.63 28.52 72.15
CA ARG A 483 -25.73 29.23 73.08
C ARG A 483 -25.90 28.74 74.53
N GLY A 484 -24.80 28.37 75.19
CA GLY A 484 -24.79 27.84 76.57
C GLY A 484 -25.12 26.34 76.72
N TYR A 485 -25.49 25.66 75.63
CA TYR A 485 -25.77 24.22 75.58
C TYR A 485 -25.14 23.59 74.33
N THR A 486 -23.85 23.88 74.09
CA THR A 486 -23.09 23.30 72.99
C THR A 486 -22.96 21.79 73.20
N GLN A 487 -23.37 21.01 72.20
CA GLN A 487 -23.13 19.56 72.14
C GLN A 487 -22.01 19.30 71.14
N TYR A 488 -21.18 18.28 71.37
CA TYR A 488 -20.00 18.00 70.54
C TYR A 488 -20.33 17.90 69.02
N ASN A 489 -21.50 17.37 68.67
CA ASN A 489 -21.91 17.10 67.29
C ASN A 489 -22.83 18.17 66.68
N CYS A 490 -22.92 19.39 67.21
CA CYS A 490 -23.75 20.45 66.60
C CYS A 490 -22.98 21.35 65.61
N THR A 491 -23.67 22.00 64.66
CA THR A 491 -23.10 22.93 63.66
C THR A 491 -23.45 24.38 64.00
N CYS A 492 -22.49 25.31 63.95
CA CYS A 492 -22.75 26.73 64.21
C CYS A 492 -23.39 27.41 62.98
N ASP A 493 -24.52 28.10 63.17
CA ASP A 493 -25.26 28.78 62.09
C ASP A 493 -24.60 30.12 61.72
N THR A 494 -24.36 30.35 60.42
CA THR A 494 -23.75 31.58 59.88
C THR A 494 -24.71 32.76 59.83
N GLN A 495 -26.03 32.56 59.97
CA GLN A 495 -27.05 33.59 59.78
C GLN A 495 -27.79 33.99 61.06
N LEU A 496 -27.36 33.49 62.24
CA LEU A 496 -27.96 33.81 63.54
C LEU A 496 -27.28 35.02 64.20
N PRO A 497 -27.92 36.22 64.24
CA PRO A 497 -27.26 37.45 64.70
C PRO A 497 -26.96 37.48 66.20
N SER A 498 -27.65 36.66 67.01
CA SER A 498 -27.54 36.63 68.48
C SER A 498 -26.48 35.65 69.01
N TYR A 499 -25.89 34.82 68.14
CA TYR A 499 -24.82 33.87 68.48
C TYR A 499 -23.86 33.71 67.29
N PRO A 500 -22.96 34.71 67.08
CA PRO A 500 -22.08 34.75 65.91
C PRO A 500 -21.16 33.54 65.84
N ILE A 501 -20.81 33.13 64.61
CA ILE A 501 -20.10 31.88 64.35
C ILE A 501 -18.76 31.78 65.09
N ASP A 502 -18.02 32.88 65.19
CA ASP A 502 -16.73 32.92 65.89
C ASP A 502 -16.87 32.68 67.40
N GLN A 503 -17.97 33.16 67.99
CA GLN A 503 -18.25 32.95 69.40
C GLN A 503 -18.75 31.53 69.65
N CYS A 504 -19.55 30.96 68.75
CA CYS A 504 -20.00 29.57 68.81
C CYS A 504 -18.86 28.57 68.66
N LEU A 505 -17.95 28.80 67.71
CA LEU A 505 -16.76 27.97 67.50
C LEU A 505 -15.80 28.06 68.69
N LYS A 506 -15.61 29.24 69.27
CA LYS A 506 -14.72 29.42 70.43
C LYS A 506 -15.23 28.70 71.68
N GLU A 507 -16.53 28.78 71.97
CA GLU A 507 -17.15 28.05 73.08
C GLU A 507 -17.12 26.53 72.85
N LYS A 508 -17.37 26.07 71.61
CA LYS A 508 -17.30 24.64 71.28
C LYS A 508 -15.89 24.06 71.45
N ASN A 509 -14.87 24.80 71.01
CA ASN A 509 -13.47 24.36 71.04
C ASN A 509 -12.90 24.27 72.46
N CYS A 510 -13.13 25.25 73.33
CA CYS A 510 -12.61 25.18 74.72
C CYS A 510 -13.42 24.21 75.62
N SER A 511 -14.61 23.76 75.22
CA SER A 511 -15.42 22.83 76.02
C SER A 511 -15.33 21.36 75.61
N PHE A 512 -15.01 21.05 74.34
CA PHE A 512 -15.03 19.65 73.86
C PHE A 512 -13.81 19.22 73.05
N ASP A 513 -12.87 20.12 72.75
CA ASP A 513 -11.66 19.81 71.98
C ASP A 513 -10.43 20.45 72.65
N LEU A 514 -10.41 20.43 73.98
CA LEU A 514 -9.40 21.14 74.79
C LEU A 514 -7.97 20.65 74.47
N ASP A 515 -7.81 19.37 74.12
CA ASP A 515 -6.53 18.71 73.83
C ASP A 515 -5.83 19.24 72.55
N ASN A 516 -6.59 19.78 71.60
CA ASN A 516 -6.07 20.33 70.34
C ASN A 516 -6.02 21.86 70.29
N GLN A 517 -6.33 22.57 71.39
CA GLN A 517 -6.29 24.03 71.45
C GLN A 517 -4.95 24.56 71.98
N SER A 518 -4.42 25.57 71.28
CA SER A 518 -3.20 26.25 71.73
C SER A 518 -3.42 27.07 73.01
N VAL A 519 -2.33 27.29 73.75
CA VAL A 519 -2.34 28.04 75.01
C VAL A 519 -2.81 29.50 74.86
N ALA A 520 -2.75 30.04 73.64
CA ALA A 520 -3.24 31.38 73.30
C ALA A 520 -4.77 31.45 73.11
N ASN A 521 -5.41 30.33 72.75
CA ASN A 521 -6.86 30.23 72.57
C ASN A 521 -7.58 29.77 73.87
N CYS A 522 -6.98 28.85 74.64
CA CYS A 522 -7.45 28.41 75.95
C CYS A 522 -6.24 28.17 76.91
N PRO A 523 -6.06 28.92 78.03
CA PRO A 523 -4.89 28.81 78.94
C PRO A 523 -4.70 27.43 79.62
N CYS A 524 -3.45 27.03 79.98
CA CYS A 524 -3.19 25.78 80.75
C CYS A 524 -3.78 25.88 82.17
N LEU A 525 -4.39 24.80 82.65
CA LEU A 525 -4.98 24.72 83.99
C LEU A 525 -3.94 24.27 85.04
N ALA A 526 -4.02 24.84 86.24
CA ALA A 526 -3.03 24.61 87.30
C ALA A 526 -3.09 23.21 87.95
N THR A 527 -4.17 22.44 87.71
CA THR A 527 -4.32 21.05 88.12
C THR A 527 -5.25 20.32 87.14
N GLY A 528 -4.91 19.08 86.78
CA GLY A 528 -5.79 18.21 85.99
C GLY A 528 -6.04 18.62 84.54
N ASP A 529 -5.12 19.37 83.90
CA ASP A 529 -5.19 19.66 82.46
C ASP A 529 -4.88 18.38 81.66
N PRO A 530 -5.76 17.92 80.76
CA PRO A 530 -5.52 16.71 79.96
C PRO A 530 -4.36 16.86 78.96
N ARG A 531 -3.93 18.10 78.66
CA ARG A 531 -2.69 18.37 77.91
C ARG A 531 -1.42 18.22 78.76
N ALA A 532 -1.52 17.85 80.05
CA ALA A 532 -0.37 17.60 80.91
C ALA A 532 0.38 16.32 80.51
N GLY A 533 1.59 16.50 79.99
CA GLY A 533 2.42 15.47 79.38
C GLY A 533 2.59 15.60 77.87
N ASP A 534 1.92 16.57 77.24
CA ASP A 534 2.05 16.81 75.80
C ASP A 534 2.40 18.29 75.49
N THR A 535 1.45 19.24 75.60
CA THR A 535 1.72 20.69 75.41
C THR A 535 1.81 21.50 76.72
N CYS A 536 1.35 20.95 77.84
CA CYS A 536 1.69 21.42 79.20
C CYS A 536 2.52 20.29 79.89
N PRO A 537 3.44 20.54 80.84
CA PRO A 537 4.36 19.49 81.35
C PRO A 537 3.70 18.40 82.25
N SER A 538 4.17 17.14 82.22
CA SER A 538 3.70 16.01 83.08
C SER A 538 4.46 15.89 84.41
N TYR A 539 3.84 15.32 85.46
CA TYR A 539 4.42 15.21 86.81
C TYR A 539 5.00 13.81 87.14
N CYS A 540 6.11 13.75 87.90
CA CYS A 540 6.81 12.49 88.23
C CYS A 540 6.20 11.69 89.40
N ILE A 541 6.20 10.34 89.30
CA ILE A 541 5.71 9.40 90.34
C ILE A 541 6.86 8.52 90.88
N LYS A 542 6.93 8.34 92.20
CA LYS A 542 7.93 7.53 92.92
C LYS A 542 7.93 6.06 92.47
N GLY A 543 9.07 5.53 92.00
CA GLY A 543 9.19 4.17 91.45
C GLY A 543 9.04 4.06 89.92
N GLN A 544 8.54 5.12 89.26
CA GLN A 544 8.15 5.12 87.84
C GLN A 544 8.65 6.36 87.06
N ALA A 545 9.73 7.00 87.51
CA ALA A 545 10.28 8.17 86.83
C ALA A 545 10.77 7.84 85.40
N THR A 546 10.23 8.51 84.38
CA THR A 546 10.70 8.51 82.97
C THR A 546 11.54 9.76 82.71
N SER A 547 12.36 9.80 81.65
CA SER A 547 13.31 10.91 81.43
C SER A 547 12.67 12.31 81.40
N ASP A 548 11.38 12.42 81.06
CA ASP A 548 10.78 13.67 80.59
C ASP A 548 9.75 14.27 81.57
N CYS A 549 9.48 13.62 82.70
CA CYS A 549 8.54 14.14 83.73
C CYS A 549 9.16 15.27 84.59
N VAL A 550 8.31 16.14 85.16
CA VAL A 550 8.60 17.27 86.07
C VAL A 550 8.35 16.86 87.54
N CYS A 551 9.33 17.04 88.42
CA CYS A 551 9.18 16.70 89.84
C CYS A 551 8.36 17.79 90.58
N ASP A 552 7.20 17.42 91.13
CA ASP A 552 6.26 18.33 91.82
C ASP A 552 6.57 18.48 93.33
N PHE A 553 6.20 19.62 93.93
CA PHE A 553 6.43 19.99 95.33
C PHE A 553 5.39 19.41 96.31
N TYR A 554 4.19 19.03 95.82
CA TYR A 554 3.08 18.62 96.68
C TYR A 554 2.81 17.11 96.74
N ILE A 555 3.74 16.27 96.25
CA ILE A 555 3.64 14.81 96.41
C ILE A 555 4.22 14.43 97.79
N PRO A 556 3.39 13.95 98.74
CA PRO A 556 3.88 13.52 100.05
C PRO A 556 4.83 12.32 99.87
N ASP A 557 5.98 12.36 100.54
CA ASP A 557 7.01 11.30 100.56
C ASP A 557 7.83 11.07 99.27
N TYR A 558 7.83 12.01 98.31
CA TYR A 558 8.74 11.97 97.14
C TYR A 558 9.37 13.33 96.84
N THR A 559 10.51 13.60 97.48
CA THR A 559 11.20 14.90 97.32
C THR A 559 11.86 15.04 95.95
N VAL A 560 12.00 16.28 95.47
CA VAL A 560 12.67 16.60 94.20
C VAL A 560 14.08 15.99 94.10
N ALA A 561 14.83 15.95 95.22
CA ALA A 561 16.16 15.33 95.27
C ALA A 561 16.14 13.80 95.13
N GLN A 562 15.09 13.13 95.64
CA GLN A 562 14.90 11.69 95.47
C GLN A 562 14.45 11.36 94.04
N CYS A 563 13.59 12.19 93.43
CA CYS A 563 13.16 12.11 92.04
C CYS A 563 14.33 12.20 91.04
N GLN A 564 15.26 13.14 91.28
CA GLN A 564 16.45 13.29 90.42
C GLN A 564 17.47 12.15 90.58
N LYS A 565 17.61 11.58 91.77
CA LYS A 565 18.54 10.45 92.02
C LYS A 565 18.05 9.14 91.40
N GLU A 566 16.74 8.93 91.35
CA GLU A 566 16.12 7.74 90.74
C GLU A 566 16.26 7.72 89.20
N LYS A 567 16.18 8.89 88.54
CA LYS A 567 16.44 9.03 87.09
C LYS A 567 17.86 8.57 86.69
N ALA A 568 18.86 8.80 87.53
CA ALA A 568 20.26 8.50 87.22
C ALA A 568 20.60 6.98 87.25
N TYR A 569 19.94 6.20 88.09
CA TYR A 569 20.26 4.78 88.30
C TYR A 569 19.60 3.85 87.26
N LYS A 570 18.52 4.30 86.60
CA LYS A 570 17.65 3.45 85.77
C LYS A 570 17.78 3.68 84.25
N TYR A 571 18.24 4.85 83.80
CA TYR A 571 18.23 5.23 82.38
C TYR A 571 19.54 5.81 81.82
N ASN A 572 20.64 5.84 82.59
CA ASN A 572 21.90 6.44 82.10
C ASN A 572 23.14 5.58 82.38
N LEU A 573 23.12 4.33 81.89
CA LEU A 573 24.25 3.39 81.97
C LEU A 573 25.40 3.73 81.00
N ILE A 574 25.15 4.58 79.99
CA ILE A 574 26.12 4.99 78.95
C ILE A 574 27.19 5.96 79.49
N ASN A 575 26.91 6.64 80.61
CA ASN A 575 27.79 7.68 81.16
C ASN A 575 28.58 7.24 82.41
N GLN A 576 28.71 5.92 82.67
CA GLN A 576 29.49 5.39 83.79
C GLN A 576 30.83 4.78 83.36
N THR A 577 31.85 4.89 84.22
CA THR A 577 33.21 4.42 83.94
C THR A 577 33.47 2.99 84.45
N SER A 578 34.50 2.32 83.94
CA SER A 578 34.83 0.92 84.29
C SER A 578 35.32 0.72 85.74
N MET A 579 35.49 1.79 86.52
CA MET A 579 35.81 1.71 87.95
C MET A 579 34.58 1.58 88.85
N ASP A 580 33.39 1.96 88.38
CA ASP A 580 32.16 1.93 89.18
C ASP A 580 31.31 0.66 88.93
N CYS A 581 31.53 -0.05 87.80
CA CYS A 581 30.90 -1.34 87.50
C CYS A 581 31.68 -2.18 86.46
N PRO A 582 32.02 -3.47 86.73
CA PRO A 582 32.74 -4.34 85.79
C PRO A 582 31.98 -4.58 84.47
N CYS A 583 32.71 -4.80 83.36
CA CYS A 583 32.10 -5.17 82.07
C CYS A 583 31.46 -6.57 82.14
N LEU A 584 30.31 -6.75 81.48
CA LEU A 584 29.62 -8.05 81.40
C LEU A 584 30.15 -8.91 80.25
N ASN A 585 30.22 -10.23 80.47
CA ASN A 585 30.88 -11.17 79.55
C ASN A 585 30.06 -11.54 78.30
N THR A 586 28.81 -11.07 78.16
CA THR A 586 27.99 -11.15 76.92
C THR A 586 26.98 -10.00 76.90
N SER A 587 26.76 -9.39 75.73
CA SER A 587 25.75 -8.33 75.48
C SER A 587 25.80 -7.10 76.40
N ASP A 588 27.00 -6.60 76.75
CA ASP A 588 27.14 -5.31 77.45
C ASP A 588 26.85 -4.14 76.48
N PRO A 589 25.90 -3.23 76.78
CA PRO A 589 25.56 -2.10 75.90
C PRO A 589 26.69 -1.07 75.73
N ARG A 590 27.81 -1.21 76.46
CA ARG A 590 29.05 -0.44 76.29
C ARG A 590 30.07 -1.11 75.35
N ALA A 591 29.75 -2.26 74.76
CA ALA A 591 30.62 -2.96 73.81
C ALA A 591 30.92 -2.08 72.58
N GLY A 592 32.21 -1.89 72.27
CA GLY A 592 32.68 -0.98 71.23
C GLY A 592 32.89 0.48 71.67
N LYS A 593 32.73 0.80 72.97
CA LYS A 593 33.12 2.09 73.56
C LYS A 593 34.11 1.94 74.72
N ALA A 594 33.64 1.52 75.89
CA ALA A 594 34.48 1.35 77.10
C ALA A 594 34.79 -0.12 77.44
N CYS A 595 34.20 -1.08 76.70
CA CYS A 595 34.47 -2.51 76.76
C CYS A 595 34.69 -3.05 75.32
N PRO A 596 35.47 -4.13 75.08
CA PRO A 596 35.77 -4.65 73.74
C PRO A 596 34.54 -5.16 72.96
N SER A 597 34.51 -5.01 71.63
CA SER A 597 33.44 -5.51 70.74
C SER A 597 33.68 -6.95 70.27
N TYR A 598 32.65 -7.80 70.22
CA TYR A 598 32.75 -9.22 69.84
C TYR A 598 32.43 -9.48 68.35
N CYS A 599 33.08 -10.46 67.73
CA CYS A 599 32.89 -10.79 66.31
C CYS A 599 31.57 -11.54 66.03
N VAL A 600 30.88 -11.17 64.95
CA VAL A 600 29.65 -11.83 64.46
C VAL A 600 29.97 -12.58 63.16
N LYS A 601 29.48 -13.82 63.03
CA LYS A 601 29.70 -14.69 61.86
C LYS A 601 29.25 -14.01 60.56
N GLY A 602 30.15 -13.92 59.57
CA GLY A 602 29.89 -13.22 58.30
C GLY A 602 30.02 -11.69 58.34
N GLN A 603 30.35 -11.10 59.50
CA GLN A 603 30.61 -9.66 59.68
C GLN A 603 31.86 -9.41 60.53
N VAL A 604 32.89 -10.24 60.33
CA VAL A 604 34.15 -10.16 61.07
C VAL A 604 34.94 -8.91 60.66
N THR A 605 35.52 -8.21 61.63
CA THR A 605 36.44 -7.07 61.40
C THR A 605 37.78 -7.33 62.06
N SER A 606 38.84 -6.60 61.66
CA SER A 606 40.17 -6.76 62.27
C SER A 606 40.17 -6.47 63.78
N GLU A 607 39.30 -5.59 64.24
CA GLU A 607 39.23 -5.05 65.61
C GLU A 607 38.37 -5.87 66.60
N CYS A 608 37.47 -6.74 66.13
CA CYS A 608 36.55 -7.47 67.01
C CYS A 608 37.24 -8.64 67.75
N VAL A 609 36.75 -9.04 68.93
CA VAL A 609 37.30 -10.16 69.71
C VAL A 609 36.45 -11.42 69.50
N CYS A 610 37.07 -12.57 69.20
CA CYS A 610 36.35 -13.84 69.03
C CYS A 610 35.89 -14.37 70.39
N ASP A 611 34.57 -14.61 70.53
CA ASP A 611 33.95 -15.08 71.77
C ASP A 611 34.35 -16.54 72.09
N THR A 612 34.85 -16.78 73.30
CA THR A 612 35.30 -18.11 73.76
C THR A 612 34.17 -19.01 74.24
N LYS A 613 32.94 -18.50 74.36
CA LYS A 613 31.77 -19.25 74.84
C LYS A 613 30.67 -19.44 73.80
N SER A 614 30.84 -18.93 72.57
CA SER A 614 29.89 -19.13 71.48
C SER A 614 29.92 -20.58 70.97
N THR A 615 28.77 -21.24 70.97
CA THR A 615 28.61 -22.61 70.46
C THR A 615 28.44 -22.68 68.94
N ASP A 616 27.95 -21.59 68.33
CA ASP A 616 27.52 -21.56 66.92
C ASP A 616 28.54 -20.86 66.00
N PHE A 617 29.51 -20.16 66.60
CA PHE A 617 30.64 -19.53 65.92
C PHE A 617 31.89 -19.67 66.78
N THR A 618 32.56 -20.80 66.62
CA THR A 618 33.73 -21.16 67.43
C THR A 618 34.90 -20.20 67.20
N VAL A 619 35.78 -20.07 68.21
CA VAL A 619 37.00 -19.25 68.12
C VAL A 619 37.83 -19.59 66.88
N SER A 620 37.93 -20.88 66.51
CA SER A 620 38.65 -21.32 65.31
C SER A 620 38.00 -20.83 64.02
N GLN A 621 36.67 -20.87 63.91
CA GLN A 621 35.94 -20.35 62.75
C GLN A 621 36.07 -18.81 62.65
N CYS A 622 35.99 -18.11 63.78
CA CYS A 622 36.15 -16.65 63.84
C CYS A 622 37.57 -16.19 63.45
N GLN A 623 38.60 -16.90 63.92
CA GLN A 623 39.98 -16.62 63.53
C GLN A 623 40.23 -16.90 62.05
N LYS A 624 39.60 -17.95 61.49
CA LYS A 624 39.69 -18.28 60.06
C LYS A 624 39.03 -17.21 59.19
N GLU A 625 37.84 -16.72 59.57
CA GLU A 625 37.18 -15.60 58.86
C GLU A 625 38.00 -14.29 58.94
N LYS A 626 38.71 -14.03 60.05
CA LYS A 626 39.64 -12.89 60.14
C LYS A 626 40.77 -12.95 59.11
N LEU A 627 41.35 -14.13 58.88
CA LEU A 627 42.46 -14.31 57.94
C LEU A 627 42.05 -14.01 56.49
N CYS A 628 40.82 -14.34 56.09
CA CYS A 628 40.28 -13.98 54.77
C CYS A 628 40.12 -12.47 54.56
N ILE A 629 40.21 -11.65 55.61
CA ILE A 629 40.09 -10.19 55.52
C ILE A 629 41.46 -9.52 55.62
N SER A 630 42.33 -9.99 56.52
CA SER A 630 43.62 -9.35 56.79
C SER A 630 44.77 -9.83 55.90
N ASP A 631 44.70 -11.04 55.33
CA ASP A 631 45.82 -11.65 54.60
C ASP A 631 45.37 -12.55 53.44
N LEU A 632 44.49 -12.02 52.59
CA LEU A 632 43.83 -12.77 51.51
C LEU A 632 44.82 -13.35 50.46
N ILE A 633 45.96 -12.69 50.21
CA ILE A 633 46.96 -13.09 49.21
C ILE A 633 47.58 -14.46 49.50
N HIS A 634 47.67 -14.85 50.77
CA HIS A 634 48.27 -16.12 51.19
C HIS A 634 47.26 -17.23 51.46
N GLN A 635 45.97 -17.02 51.19
CA GLN A 635 44.91 -18.02 51.39
C GLN A 635 44.51 -18.71 50.07
N ASN A 636 44.23 -20.01 50.12
CA ASN A 636 43.75 -20.78 48.97
C ASN A 636 42.24 -20.56 48.72
N THR A 637 41.76 -20.94 47.53
CA THR A 637 40.37 -20.72 47.10
C THR A 637 39.35 -21.63 47.78
N SER A 638 39.77 -22.73 48.42
CA SER A 638 38.89 -23.59 49.23
C SER A 638 38.62 -23.03 50.63
N ASP A 639 39.56 -22.25 51.18
CA ASP A 639 39.44 -21.65 52.51
C ASP A 639 38.87 -20.22 52.45
N CYS A 640 39.20 -19.44 51.42
CA CYS A 640 38.62 -18.12 51.15
C CYS A 640 38.23 -18.02 49.66
N PRO A 641 36.93 -18.08 49.31
CA PRO A 641 36.45 -17.96 47.93
C PRO A 641 36.93 -16.68 47.25
N CYS A 642 37.05 -16.72 45.92
CA CYS A 642 37.44 -15.54 45.13
C CYS A 642 36.43 -14.40 45.30
N GLN A 643 36.91 -13.19 45.56
CA GLN A 643 36.04 -12.02 45.72
C GLN A 643 35.55 -11.51 44.35
N SER A 644 34.31 -11.02 44.33
CA SER A 644 33.68 -10.50 43.12
C SER A 644 34.27 -9.17 42.62
N THR A 645 35.08 -8.48 43.43
CA THR A 645 35.80 -7.25 43.04
C THR A 645 37.13 -7.15 43.79
N GLY A 646 38.19 -6.72 43.11
CA GLY A 646 39.46 -6.36 43.76
C GLY A 646 40.19 -7.52 44.46
N ASP A 647 39.90 -8.79 44.13
CA ASP A 647 40.65 -9.92 44.69
C ASP A 647 42.10 -9.84 44.18
N PRO A 648 43.10 -9.68 45.06
CA PRO A 648 44.49 -9.57 44.65
C PRO A 648 45.04 -10.86 44.02
N ARG A 649 44.30 -11.97 44.06
CA ARG A 649 44.61 -13.25 43.40
C ARG A 649 43.99 -13.36 41.98
N ALA A 650 43.24 -12.37 41.51
CA ALA A 650 42.64 -12.36 40.17
C ALA A 650 43.69 -12.44 39.06
N GLY A 651 43.48 -13.34 38.09
CA GLY A 651 44.42 -13.60 36.99
C GLY A 651 45.55 -14.60 37.31
N THR A 652 45.61 -15.12 38.55
CA THR A 652 46.56 -16.20 38.92
C THR A 652 45.84 -17.42 39.48
N GLN A 653 45.14 -17.28 40.61
CA GLN A 653 44.39 -18.36 41.27
C GLN A 653 42.87 -18.19 41.12
N CYS A 654 42.40 -16.99 40.79
CA CYS A 654 41.02 -16.66 40.49
C CYS A 654 40.88 -16.18 39.04
N TYR A 655 39.71 -16.37 38.42
CA TYR A 655 39.44 -15.89 37.05
C TYR A 655 39.69 -14.37 36.95
N SER A 656 40.22 -13.93 35.80
CA SER A 656 40.44 -12.52 35.52
C SER A 656 39.13 -11.76 35.35
N TYR A 657 39.15 -10.46 35.68
CA TYR A 657 38.00 -9.59 35.42
C TYR A 657 37.92 -9.21 33.93
N CYS A 658 36.70 -9.12 33.40
CA CYS A 658 36.48 -8.72 32.02
C CYS A 658 36.87 -7.26 31.78
N LEU A 659 37.62 -7.01 30.71
CA LEU A 659 37.93 -5.65 30.23
C LEU A 659 36.99 -5.31 29.07
N LYS A 660 36.55 -4.05 29.01
CA LYS A 660 35.66 -3.55 27.94
C LYS A 660 36.28 -3.79 26.56
N GLY A 661 35.55 -4.48 25.68
CA GLY A 661 36.05 -4.87 24.34
C GLY A 661 37.01 -6.08 24.30
N GLN A 662 37.28 -6.72 25.45
CA GLN A 662 38.07 -7.96 25.56
C GLN A 662 37.35 -9.00 26.44
N VAL A 663 36.02 -9.04 26.36
CA VAL A 663 35.20 -9.99 27.10
C VAL A 663 35.40 -11.40 26.53
N THR A 664 35.58 -12.39 27.40
CA THR A 664 35.63 -13.82 27.03
C THR A 664 34.57 -14.58 27.81
N SER A 665 34.27 -15.82 27.40
CA SER A 665 33.37 -16.70 28.16
C SER A 665 33.84 -16.95 29.60
N GLU A 666 35.16 -16.87 29.85
CA GLU A 666 35.79 -17.26 31.11
C GLU A 666 36.05 -16.10 32.09
N CYS A 667 36.02 -14.83 31.63
CA CYS A 667 36.24 -13.69 32.53
C CYS A 667 35.00 -13.39 33.40
N ILE A 668 35.21 -12.77 34.57
CA ILE A 668 34.14 -12.38 35.50
C ILE A 668 33.88 -10.87 35.42
N CYS A 669 32.62 -10.45 35.42
CA CYS A 669 32.25 -9.03 35.40
C CYS A 669 32.44 -8.38 36.77
N ASP A 670 33.28 -7.35 36.84
CA ASP A 670 33.55 -6.58 38.06
C ASP A 670 32.34 -5.70 38.42
N THR A 671 31.80 -5.87 39.63
CA THR A 671 30.62 -5.12 40.10
C THR A 671 30.93 -3.68 40.51
N ASN A 672 32.21 -3.32 40.70
CA ASN A 672 32.65 -1.98 41.14
C ASN A 672 33.37 -1.18 40.04
N SER A 673 33.43 -1.70 38.81
CA SER A 673 34.04 -1.00 37.69
C SER A 673 33.22 0.23 37.28
N SER A 674 33.79 1.42 37.47
CA SER A 674 33.19 2.70 37.10
C SER A 674 33.15 2.94 35.58
N ASN A 675 34.06 2.33 34.83
CA ASN A 675 34.22 2.53 33.39
C ASN A 675 33.61 1.39 32.53
N PHE A 676 33.28 0.26 33.15
CA PHE A 676 32.67 -0.90 32.50
C PHE A 676 31.69 -1.57 33.46
N THR A 677 30.48 -1.03 33.51
CA THR A 677 29.47 -1.42 34.50
C THR A 677 29.12 -2.90 34.40
N LEU A 678 28.68 -3.50 35.52
CA LEU A 678 28.22 -4.89 35.56
C LEU A 678 27.23 -5.22 34.45
N GLN A 679 26.27 -4.31 34.21
CA GLN A 679 25.24 -4.48 33.18
C GLN A 679 25.84 -4.42 31.76
N GLN A 680 26.79 -3.51 31.49
CA GLN A 680 27.50 -3.47 30.21
C GLN A 680 28.34 -4.73 29.98
N CYS A 681 29.03 -5.22 31.01
CA CYS A 681 29.85 -6.42 30.90
C CYS A 681 29.02 -7.68 30.68
N GLN A 682 27.92 -7.86 31.43
CA GLN A 682 27.02 -9.00 31.23
C GLN A 682 26.38 -8.96 29.83
N LYS A 683 26.03 -7.77 29.34
CA LYS A 683 25.50 -7.58 28.00
C LYS A 683 26.53 -7.93 26.91
N GLU A 684 27.77 -7.43 27.01
CA GLU A 684 28.84 -7.79 26.07
C GLU A 684 29.15 -9.31 26.12
N LYS A 685 29.05 -9.94 27.30
CA LYS A 685 29.28 -11.39 27.45
C LYS A 685 28.20 -12.21 26.75
N LEU A 686 26.93 -11.80 26.80
CA LEU A 686 25.83 -12.46 26.10
C LEU A 686 26.00 -12.41 24.57
N CYS A 687 26.52 -11.30 24.03
CA CYS A 687 26.83 -11.19 22.60
C CYS A 687 27.92 -12.17 22.12
N ILE A 688 28.68 -12.78 23.04
CA ILE A 688 29.73 -13.75 22.71
C ILE A 688 29.24 -15.19 22.91
N ILE A 689 28.53 -15.47 24.00
CA ILE A 689 28.16 -16.84 24.38
C ILE A 689 26.81 -17.29 23.83
N ASP A 690 25.89 -16.37 23.53
CA ASP A 690 24.51 -16.70 23.16
C ASP A 690 23.93 -15.71 22.14
N LEU A 691 24.70 -15.46 21.08
CA LEU A 691 24.37 -14.45 20.07
C LEU A 691 23.02 -14.69 19.37
N ILE A 692 22.58 -15.95 19.22
CA ILE A 692 21.37 -16.35 18.47
C ILE A 692 20.08 -15.82 19.13
N HIS A 693 20.06 -15.65 20.45
CA HIS A 693 18.89 -15.16 21.19
C HIS A 693 18.92 -13.65 21.46
N GLN A 694 19.93 -12.92 20.96
CA GLN A 694 20.06 -11.48 21.15
C GLN A 694 19.49 -10.70 19.96
N ASN A 695 18.79 -9.60 20.24
CA ASN A 695 18.30 -8.69 19.20
C ASN A 695 19.41 -7.73 18.70
N VAL A 696 19.14 -7.03 17.61
CA VAL A 696 20.10 -6.11 16.95
C VAL A 696 20.34 -4.80 17.70
N ALA A 697 19.44 -4.38 18.58
CA ALA A 697 19.64 -3.21 19.44
C ALA A 697 20.64 -3.51 20.58
N ASP A 698 20.71 -4.77 20.99
CA ASP A 698 21.55 -5.23 22.10
C ASP A 698 22.90 -5.80 21.65
N CYS A 699 22.95 -6.52 20.53
CA CYS A 699 24.17 -7.02 19.90
C CYS A 699 24.14 -6.73 18.40
N GLN A 700 25.02 -5.83 17.94
CA GLN A 700 25.14 -5.49 16.51
C GLN A 700 25.41 -6.75 15.68
N CYS A 701 24.92 -6.77 14.43
CA CYS A 701 25.18 -7.86 13.51
C CYS A 701 26.68 -7.97 13.23
N LEU A 702 27.22 -9.19 13.27
CA LEU A 702 28.61 -9.43 12.92
C LEU A 702 28.82 -9.22 11.42
N SER A 703 29.98 -8.71 11.04
CA SER A 703 30.35 -8.48 9.64
C SER A 703 30.58 -9.76 8.86
N THR A 704 30.77 -10.91 9.53
CA THR A 704 30.95 -12.23 8.90
C THR A 704 30.41 -13.33 9.82
N GLY A 705 29.72 -14.32 9.25
CA GLY A 705 29.28 -15.52 9.98
C GLY A 705 28.30 -15.27 11.15
N ASP A 706 27.55 -14.16 11.16
CA ASP A 706 26.50 -13.95 12.16
C ASP A 706 25.44 -15.04 12.01
N PRO A 707 25.19 -15.88 13.04
CA PRO A 707 24.21 -16.95 12.95
C PRO A 707 22.76 -16.45 12.81
N ARG A 708 22.52 -15.14 13.00
CA ARG A 708 21.21 -14.49 12.79
C ARG A 708 21.04 -13.94 11.36
N ALA A 709 22.04 -14.06 10.49
CA ALA A 709 21.99 -13.55 9.12
C ALA A 709 20.88 -14.21 8.30
N GLY A 710 20.07 -13.39 7.63
CA GLY A 710 18.92 -13.83 6.83
C GLY A 710 17.59 -13.91 7.58
N ASN A 711 17.57 -13.64 8.89
CA ASN A 711 16.36 -13.50 9.68
C ASN A 711 16.31 -12.10 10.33
N THR A 712 16.98 -11.93 11.48
CA THR A 712 17.03 -10.65 12.22
C THR A 712 18.15 -9.73 11.74
N CYS A 713 19.25 -10.31 11.24
CA CYS A 713 20.35 -9.59 10.61
C CYS A 713 20.27 -9.69 9.09
N PRO A 714 20.71 -8.66 8.34
CA PRO A 714 20.77 -8.74 6.88
C PRO A 714 21.55 -9.97 6.41
N ALA A 715 21.04 -10.65 5.37
CA ALA A 715 21.74 -11.78 4.77
C ALA A 715 23.07 -11.33 4.14
N TYR A 716 24.08 -12.21 4.10
CA TYR A 716 25.30 -11.93 3.35
C TYR A 716 25.07 -12.02 1.84
N CYS A 717 25.71 -11.12 1.10
CA CYS A 717 25.61 -11.07 -0.34
C CYS A 717 26.26 -12.30 -0.99
N ILE A 718 25.54 -12.96 -1.90
CA ILE A 718 26.06 -14.07 -2.71
C ILE A 718 26.42 -13.53 -4.10
N LYS A 719 27.63 -13.85 -4.58
CA LYS A 719 28.12 -13.47 -5.92
C LYS A 719 27.11 -13.85 -7.01
N GLY A 720 26.70 -12.89 -7.84
CA GLY A 720 25.70 -13.09 -8.90
C GLY A 720 24.24 -13.08 -8.42
N SER A 721 23.98 -12.90 -7.12
CA SER A 721 22.64 -12.85 -6.52
C SER A 721 22.57 -11.85 -5.36
N THR A 722 23.25 -10.71 -5.51
CA THR A 722 23.15 -9.58 -4.58
C THR A 722 21.73 -8.99 -4.57
N ASN A 723 21.24 -8.57 -3.39
CA ASN A 723 20.02 -7.78 -3.22
C ASN A 723 20.33 -6.47 -2.47
N GLN A 724 19.42 -5.47 -2.50
CA GLN A 724 19.72 -4.15 -1.92
C GLN A 724 20.00 -4.21 -0.40
N SER A 725 19.35 -5.15 0.29
CA SER A 725 19.45 -5.36 1.73
C SER A 725 20.66 -6.19 2.17
N CYS A 726 21.34 -6.94 1.29
CA CYS A 726 22.41 -7.84 1.72
C CYS A 726 23.67 -7.08 2.14
N VAL A 727 24.46 -7.66 3.05
CA VAL A 727 25.73 -7.08 3.53
C VAL A 727 26.91 -7.87 2.92
N CYS A 728 27.95 -7.16 2.48
CA CYS A 728 29.15 -7.79 1.93
C CYS A 728 30.00 -8.37 3.07
N ASP A 729 30.39 -9.64 2.92
CA ASP A 729 31.20 -10.36 3.89
C ASP A 729 32.68 -10.01 3.69
N THR A 730 33.36 -9.54 4.74
CA THR A 730 34.75 -9.08 4.67
C THR A 730 35.79 -10.21 4.69
N ASN A 731 35.42 -11.46 5.00
CA ASN A 731 36.34 -12.60 5.14
C ASN A 731 36.15 -13.70 4.08
N ILE A 732 35.20 -13.55 3.16
CA ILE A 732 34.97 -14.52 2.08
C ILE A 732 35.99 -14.30 0.93
N SER A 733 36.87 -15.28 0.73
CA SER A 733 37.95 -15.20 -0.26
C SER A 733 37.50 -15.29 -1.73
N ASN A 734 36.32 -15.85 -2.01
CA ASN A 734 35.79 -16.02 -3.37
C ASN A 734 34.83 -14.89 -3.83
N PHE A 735 34.49 -13.97 -2.94
CA PHE A 735 33.73 -12.75 -3.21
C PHE A 735 34.18 -11.61 -2.27
N PRO A 736 35.38 -11.06 -2.49
CA PRO A 736 35.96 -10.02 -1.63
C PRO A 736 35.05 -8.80 -1.49
N ASP A 737 35.11 -8.11 -0.34
CA ASP A 737 34.27 -6.94 -0.05
C ASP A 737 34.28 -5.92 -1.19
N ASP A 738 35.45 -5.53 -1.70
CA ASP A 738 35.56 -4.60 -2.84
C ASP A 738 34.80 -5.08 -4.10
N GLN A 739 34.82 -6.38 -4.38
CA GLN A 739 34.09 -6.96 -5.51
C GLN A 739 32.57 -6.96 -5.24
N CYS A 740 32.16 -7.25 -4.00
CA CYS A 740 30.77 -7.24 -3.59
C CYS A 740 30.17 -5.83 -3.56
N GLN A 741 30.87 -4.85 -3.00
CA GLN A 741 30.46 -3.45 -2.98
C GLN A 741 30.33 -2.91 -4.39
N LYS A 742 31.28 -3.26 -5.27
CA LYS A 742 31.23 -2.90 -6.69
C LYS A 742 30.01 -3.51 -7.39
N GLU A 743 29.72 -4.80 -7.17
CA GLU A 743 28.55 -5.46 -7.75
C GLU A 743 27.24 -4.85 -7.23
N LYS A 744 27.17 -4.50 -5.94
CA LYS A 744 26.01 -3.86 -5.31
C LYS A 744 25.79 -2.45 -5.87
N ALA A 745 26.86 -1.67 -6.00
CA ALA A 745 26.82 -0.33 -6.59
C ALA A 745 26.37 -0.36 -8.07
N CYS A 746 26.91 -1.28 -8.87
CA CYS A 746 26.52 -1.43 -10.28
C CYS A 746 25.07 -1.93 -10.47
N LYS A 747 24.48 -2.60 -9.47
CA LYS A 747 23.12 -3.14 -9.56
C LYS A 747 22.04 -2.23 -8.97
N TYR A 748 22.36 -1.50 -7.89
CA TYR A 748 21.38 -0.75 -7.11
C TYR A 748 21.64 0.76 -7.02
N ASP A 749 22.85 1.22 -7.34
CA ASP A 749 23.23 2.64 -7.31
C ASP A 749 23.88 3.07 -8.63
N LEU A 750 23.42 2.47 -9.72
CA LEU A 750 24.04 2.61 -11.03
C LEU A 750 24.13 4.07 -11.48
N ILE A 751 23.19 4.94 -11.10
CA ILE A 751 23.13 6.36 -11.51
C ILE A 751 24.33 7.20 -11.02
N ASN A 752 24.99 6.78 -9.94
CA ASN A 752 26.12 7.48 -9.33
C ASN A 752 27.48 6.87 -9.71
N GLN A 753 27.52 5.85 -10.56
CA GLN A 753 28.74 5.13 -10.94
C GLN A 753 29.32 5.61 -12.27
N THR A 754 30.64 5.58 -12.43
CA THR A 754 31.29 5.93 -13.71
C THR A 754 31.22 4.76 -14.71
N ALA A 755 31.40 5.04 -16.00
CA ALA A 755 31.48 4.01 -17.05
C ALA A 755 32.69 3.06 -16.88
N THR A 756 33.73 3.51 -16.18
CA THR A 756 34.91 2.70 -15.81
C THR A 756 34.65 1.78 -14.60
N ASP A 757 33.83 2.22 -13.66
CA ASP A 757 33.48 1.43 -12.47
C ASP A 757 32.40 0.40 -12.79
N CYS A 758 31.38 0.79 -13.54
CA CYS A 758 30.32 -0.09 -14.02
C CYS A 758 30.14 0.12 -15.52
N ALA A 759 30.37 -0.93 -16.31
CA ALA A 759 30.15 -0.89 -17.75
C ALA A 759 28.74 -0.37 -18.06
N CYS A 760 28.62 0.46 -19.09
CA CYS A 760 27.32 0.97 -19.53
C CYS A 760 26.40 -0.20 -19.92
N LEU A 761 25.16 -0.18 -19.44
CA LEU A 761 24.19 -1.20 -19.82
C LEU A 761 23.89 -1.11 -21.31
N SER A 762 23.53 -2.24 -21.91
CA SER A 762 23.13 -2.31 -23.31
C SER A 762 21.72 -1.76 -23.58
N THR A 763 20.93 -1.57 -22.52
CA THR A 763 19.53 -1.09 -22.54
C THR A 763 19.23 -0.32 -21.26
N GLY A 764 18.54 0.82 -21.35
CA GLY A 764 17.99 1.52 -20.17
C GLY A 764 18.99 1.95 -19.09
N ASP A 765 20.28 2.18 -19.43
CA ASP A 765 21.24 2.71 -18.46
C ASP A 765 20.80 4.11 -18.01
N PRO A 766 20.55 4.34 -16.70
CA PRO A 766 20.13 5.65 -16.19
C PRO A 766 21.20 6.74 -16.38
N ARG A 767 22.44 6.38 -16.73
CA ARG A 767 23.54 7.28 -17.06
C ARG A 767 23.65 7.63 -18.54
N ALA A 768 22.78 7.07 -19.39
CA ALA A 768 22.76 7.33 -20.82
C ALA A 768 22.54 8.84 -21.11
N GLY A 769 23.34 9.39 -22.01
CA GLY A 769 23.34 10.82 -22.34
C GLY A 769 24.13 11.73 -21.39
N LYS A 770 24.80 11.16 -20.37
CA LYS A 770 25.74 11.89 -19.50
C LYS A 770 27.14 11.29 -19.58
N VAL A 771 27.32 10.13 -18.95
CA VAL A 771 28.61 9.42 -18.83
C VAL A 771 28.66 8.19 -19.74
N CYS A 772 27.48 7.69 -20.15
CA CYS A 772 27.31 6.65 -21.15
C CYS A 772 26.71 7.24 -22.44
N PRO A 773 27.03 6.70 -23.63
CA PRO A 773 26.42 7.14 -24.89
C PRO A 773 24.88 7.12 -24.82
N SER A 774 24.24 8.12 -25.41
CA SER A 774 22.77 8.17 -25.51
C SER A 774 22.25 7.00 -26.35
N TYR A 775 21.09 6.45 -26.02
CA TYR A 775 20.40 5.52 -26.91
C TYR A 775 19.70 6.27 -28.03
N CYS A 776 19.71 5.72 -29.24
CA CYS A 776 18.91 6.26 -30.34
C CYS A 776 17.42 6.01 -30.04
N THR A 777 16.65 7.07 -29.80
CA THR A 777 15.26 6.95 -29.30
C THR A 777 14.20 6.93 -30.40
N ALA A 778 14.52 7.41 -31.61
CA ALA A 778 13.60 7.43 -32.74
C ALA A 778 14.34 7.50 -34.08
N LYS A 779 13.58 7.22 -35.14
CA LYS A 779 13.99 7.31 -36.56
C LYS A 779 14.53 8.69 -36.96
N ASP A 780 14.04 9.75 -36.31
CA ASP A 780 14.34 11.15 -36.63
C ASP A 780 15.40 11.79 -35.72
N THR A 781 15.99 11.02 -34.80
CA THR A 781 17.05 11.45 -33.88
C THR A 781 18.19 10.41 -33.75
N PRO A 782 19.02 10.25 -34.80
CA PRO A 782 20.39 9.82 -34.57
C PRO A 782 21.38 10.77 -35.28
N ASN A 783 22.16 11.52 -34.51
CA ASN A 783 23.49 11.90 -34.98
C ASN A 783 24.44 10.70 -34.78
N ALA A 784 25.67 10.77 -35.28
CA ALA A 784 26.61 9.67 -35.25
C ALA A 784 26.93 9.10 -33.85
N ASP A 785 26.57 9.82 -32.78
CA ASP A 785 27.02 9.59 -31.40
C ASP A 785 26.06 8.74 -30.54
N CYS A 786 24.88 8.36 -31.05
CA CYS A 786 23.97 7.48 -30.31
C CYS A 786 24.25 5.99 -30.59
N THR A 787 24.05 5.15 -29.56
CA THR A 787 24.14 3.69 -29.64
C THR A 787 22.75 3.08 -29.82
N CYS A 788 22.60 2.08 -30.68
CA CYS A 788 21.32 1.39 -30.83
C CYS A 788 21.00 0.57 -29.56
N ASP A 789 19.82 0.79 -29.00
CA ASP A 789 19.32 0.04 -27.84
C ASP A 789 19.23 -1.44 -28.20
N SER A 790 19.84 -2.30 -27.39
CA SER A 790 19.86 -3.76 -27.64
C SER A 790 18.54 -4.44 -27.26
N ASN A 791 17.59 -3.70 -26.67
CA ASN A 791 16.27 -4.21 -26.31
C ASN A 791 15.42 -4.43 -27.58
N PRO A 792 14.99 -5.66 -27.88
CA PRO A 792 14.13 -5.95 -29.04
C PRO A 792 12.79 -5.20 -29.02
N SER A 793 12.36 -4.74 -27.84
CA SER A 793 11.11 -4.01 -27.60
C SER A 793 11.29 -2.50 -27.44
N ALA A 794 12.50 -1.96 -27.69
CA ALA A 794 12.72 -0.52 -27.65
C ALA A 794 11.83 0.20 -28.68
N HIS A 795 11.47 1.45 -28.40
CA HIS A 795 10.71 2.31 -29.32
C HIS A 795 11.38 2.38 -30.72
N TYR A 796 12.71 2.22 -30.76
CA TYR A 796 13.49 2.07 -31.98
C TYR A 796 14.29 0.76 -31.96
N PRO A 797 13.76 -0.32 -32.56
CA PRO A 797 14.34 -1.66 -32.46
C PRO A 797 15.78 -1.75 -32.99
N PRO A 798 16.68 -2.55 -32.38
CA PRO A 798 18.09 -2.60 -32.73
C PRO A 798 18.36 -2.94 -34.19
N SER A 799 17.60 -3.86 -34.79
CA SER A 799 17.72 -4.23 -36.20
C SER A 799 17.31 -3.10 -37.15
N THR A 800 16.28 -2.32 -36.79
CA THR A 800 15.84 -1.12 -37.51
C THR A 800 16.87 0.01 -37.36
N CYS A 801 17.33 0.27 -36.14
CA CYS A 801 18.35 1.28 -35.85
C CYS A 801 19.67 1.04 -36.60
N GLN A 802 20.12 -0.21 -36.69
CA GLN A 802 21.35 -0.53 -37.41
C GLN A 802 21.20 -0.47 -38.94
N SER A 803 20.05 -0.84 -39.49
CA SER A 803 19.80 -0.80 -40.94
C SER A 803 19.57 0.64 -41.45
N GLU A 804 18.94 1.50 -40.66
CA GLU A 804 18.64 2.89 -41.05
C GLU A 804 19.83 3.85 -40.85
N LYS A 805 20.94 3.44 -40.22
CA LYS A 805 22.14 4.28 -40.00
C LYS A 805 23.04 4.46 -41.24
N GLN A 806 22.67 3.94 -42.41
CA GLN A 806 23.56 3.86 -43.57
C GLN A 806 23.36 5.03 -44.57
N TYR A 807 24.29 5.99 -44.58
CA TYR A 807 24.35 7.06 -45.59
C TYR A 807 24.77 6.52 -46.96
N CYS A 808 24.20 7.07 -48.04
CA CYS A 808 24.60 6.70 -49.40
C CYS A 808 26.06 7.10 -49.67
N GLN A 809 26.88 6.13 -50.08
CA GLN A 809 28.25 6.33 -50.54
C GLN A 809 28.35 6.35 -52.08
N ILE A 810 27.24 6.11 -52.77
CA ILE A 810 27.18 5.98 -54.23
C ILE A 810 26.82 7.35 -54.82
N ASN A 811 27.42 7.70 -55.95
CA ASN A 811 27.29 9.01 -56.58
C ASN A 811 25.84 9.37 -56.98
N SER A 812 25.55 10.67 -57.07
CA SER A 812 24.20 11.22 -57.32
C SER A 812 23.56 10.87 -58.67
N ASN A 813 24.33 10.36 -59.63
CA ASN A 813 23.86 9.97 -60.96
C ASN A 813 23.52 8.48 -61.08
N SER A 814 23.72 7.70 -60.02
CA SER A 814 23.40 6.28 -59.98
C SER A 814 21.99 6.02 -59.44
N SER A 815 21.60 4.75 -59.35
CA SER A 815 20.36 4.29 -58.73
C SER A 815 20.64 3.25 -57.65
N VAL A 816 19.91 3.34 -56.55
CA VAL A 816 19.93 2.38 -55.45
C VAL A 816 18.56 1.73 -55.28
N GLN A 817 18.49 0.63 -54.55
CA GLN A 817 17.19 0.07 -54.16
C GLN A 817 16.43 1.13 -53.35
N LYS A 818 15.13 1.27 -53.61
CA LYS A 818 14.31 2.29 -52.95
C LYS A 818 14.48 2.19 -51.42
N ASP A 819 14.78 3.32 -50.80
CA ASP A 819 14.99 3.52 -49.37
C ASP A 819 16.19 2.77 -48.75
N SER A 820 17.15 2.30 -49.56
CA SER A 820 18.28 1.50 -49.06
C SER A 820 19.40 2.30 -48.38
N CYS A 821 19.43 3.61 -48.53
CA CYS A 821 20.41 4.51 -47.89
C CYS A 821 19.88 5.95 -47.85
N ILE A 822 20.41 6.78 -46.94
CA ILE A 822 19.98 8.19 -46.79
C ILE A 822 20.78 9.10 -47.74
N CYS A 823 20.08 9.94 -48.50
CA CYS A 823 20.70 10.93 -49.40
C CYS A 823 21.49 11.96 -48.58
N THR A 824 22.60 12.47 -49.12
CA THR A 824 23.33 13.62 -48.56
C THR A 824 23.41 14.74 -49.59
N GLY A 825 23.79 15.95 -49.18
CA GLY A 825 24.01 17.06 -50.13
C GLY A 825 25.05 16.77 -51.22
N THR A 826 25.89 15.74 -51.05
CA THR A 826 26.91 15.33 -52.02
C THR A 826 26.60 14.02 -52.75
N ASN A 827 25.78 13.13 -52.18
CA ASN A 827 25.45 11.81 -52.73
C ASN A 827 23.94 11.52 -52.63
N TYR A 828 23.22 11.71 -53.74
CA TYR A 828 21.76 11.58 -53.83
C TYR A 828 21.30 10.72 -55.04
N PRO A 829 21.65 9.43 -55.09
CA PRO A 829 21.27 8.53 -56.19
C PRO A 829 19.75 8.33 -56.28
N TYR A 830 19.24 7.95 -57.45
CA TYR A 830 17.82 7.61 -57.62
C TYR A 830 17.41 6.47 -56.69
N GLY A 831 16.38 6.69 -55.87
CA GLY A 831 15.89 5.71 -54.90
C GLY A 831 16.46 5.85 -53.48
N CYS A 832 17.37 6.80 -53.21
CA CYS A 832 17.77 7.08 -51.83
C CYS A 832 16.61 7.65 -51.00
N LYS A 833 16.64 7.36 -49.70
CA LYS A 833 15.70 7.91 -48.72
C LYS A 833 16.11 9.34 -48.39
N CYS A 834 15.17 10.28 -48.50
CA CYS A 834 15.44 11.67 -48.13
C CYS A 834 15.69 11.83 -46.63
N PRO A 835 16.62 12.70 -46.21
CA PRO A 835 16.77 13.09 -44.81
C PRO A 835 15.46 13.62 -44.26
N THR A 836 15.12 13.22 -43.03
CA THR A 836 13.95 13.77 -42.32
C THR A 836 14.28 15.09 -41.61
N ASP A 837 15.55 15.34 -41.28
CA ASP A 837 16.04 16.64 -40.82
C ASP A 837 16.08 17.63 -42.01
N PRO A 838 15.25 18.69 -42.00
CA PRO A 838 15.18 19.64 -43.11
C PRO A 838 16.53 20.32 -43.39
N SER A 839 17.37 20.54 -42.38
CA SER A 839 18.67 21.20 -42.55
C SER A 839 19.60 20.42 -43.50
N GLN A 840 19.41 19.11 -43.60
CA GLN A 840 20.18 18.20 -44.45
C GLN A 840 19.66 18.12 -45.88
N LEU A 841 18.53 18.78 -46.20
CA LEU A 841 18.03 18.93 -47.57
C LEU A 841 18.79 20.00 -48.37
N THR A 842 19.72 20.71 -47.72
CA THR A 842 20.62 21.66 -48.37
C THR A 842 21.41 20.94 -49.49
N ASP A 843 21.42 21.53 -50.68
CA ASP A 843 22.07 21.01 -51.89
C ASP A 843 21.49 19.68 -52.45
N ILE A 844 20.33 19.22 -51.95
CA ILE A 844 19.59 18.10 -52.53
C ILE A 844 18.45 18.63 -53.43
N PRO A 845 18.44 18.32 -54.74
CA PRO A 845 17.42 18.83 -55.67
C PRO A 845 15.99 18.37 -55.34
N GLN A 846 14.98 19.21 -55.66
CA GLN A 846 13.55 18.90 -55.47
C GLN A 846 13.11 17.60 -56.16
N ASN A 847 13.68 17.28 -57.33
CA ASN A 847 13.37 16.06 -58.08
C ASN A 847 13.98 14.78 -57.47
N ARG A 848 14.74 14.91 -56.38
CA ARG A 848 15.22 13.80 -55.55
C ARG A 848 14.47 13.72 -54.25
N CYS A 849 14.32 14.88 -53.60
CA CYS A 849 13.59 15.01 -52.35
C CYS A 849 12.57 16.14 -52.47
N GLU A 850 11.29 15.79 -52.36
CA GLU A 850 10.19 16.75 -52.36
C GLU A 850 10.40 17.82 -51.26
N CYS A 851 9.74 18.97 -51.42
CA CYS A 851 9.83 20.04 -50.44
C CYS A 851 9.25 19.59 -49.10
N SER A 852 9.99 19.77 -48.02
CA SER A 852 9.51 19.48 -46.68
C SER A 852 8.37 20.42 -46.31
N SER A 853 7.39 19.92 -45.55
CA SER A 853 6.28 20.71 -45.02
C SER A 853 6.68 21.61 -43.83
N TRP A 854 7.91 21.48 -43.33
CA TRP A 854 8.47 22.27 -42.23
C TRP A 854 9.97 22.49 -42.42
N GLY A 855 10.43 23.72 -42.17
CA GLY A 855 11.86 24.05 -42.07
C GLY A 855 12.71 23.80 -43.32
N ASP A 856 12.14 23.60 -44.52
CA ASP A 856 12.93 23.30 -45.71
C ASP A 856 13.88 24.46 -46.05
N PRO A 857 15.22 24.27 -46.05
CA PRO A 857 16.18 25.33 -46.33
C PRO A 857 16.11 25.86 -47.78
N ARG A 858 15.38 25.17 -48.66
CA ARG A 858 15.09 25.54 -50.05
C ARG A 858 13.81 26.41 -50.18
N ALA A 859 13.00 26.52 -49.13
CA ALA A 859 11.77 27.33 -49.13
C ALA A 859 12.05 28.83 -49.35
N GLY A 860 11.28 29.46 -50.24
CA GLY A 860 11.39 30.89 -50.55
C GLY A 860 12.59 31.28 -51.42
N LYS A 861 13.42 30.32 -51.85
CA LYS A 861 14.59 30.53 -52.73
C LYS A 861 14.34 30.16 -54.19
N GLY A 862 13.08 29.86 -54.56
CA GLY A 862 12.69 29.50 -55.93
C GLY A 862 12.58 27.99 -56.20
N GLU A 863 13.12 27.15 -55.32
CA GLU A 863 13.01 25.69 -55.40
C GLU A 863 11.80 25.12 -54.64
N CYS A 864 11.44 25.75 -53.51
CA CYS A 864 10.24 25.40 -52.73
C CYS A 864 9.41 26.66 -52.40
N PRO A 865 8.05 26.55 -52.32
CA PRO A 865 7.19 27.66 -51.90
C PRO A 865 7.56 28.23 -50.53
N ALA A 866 7.30 29.53 -50.32
CA ALA A 866 7.52 30.16 -49.01
C ALA A 866 6.44 29.78 -48.00
N TYR A 867 6.79 29.67 -46.72
CA TYR A 867 5.83 29.43 -45.64
C TYR A 867 5.04 30.71 -45.28
N CYS A 868 3.80 30.54 -44.83
CA CYS A 868 2.96 31.66 -44.39
C CYS A 868 3.46 32.24 -43.06
N ILE A 869 3.42 33.57 -42.94
CA ILE A 869 3.77 34.29 -41.70
C ILE A 869 2.50 34.90 -41.11
N LYS A 870 2.26 34.67 -39.81
CA LYS A 870 1.08 35.18 -39.10
C LYS A 870 1.00 36.71 -39.21
N GLY A 871 -0.10 37.22 -39.77
CA GLY A 871 -0.31 38.65 -40.02
C GLY A 871 0.14 39.14 -41.41
N GLN A 872 0.80 38.29 -42.21
CA GLN A 872 1.20 38.55 -43.61
C GLN A 872 0.78 37.41 -44.55
N THR A 873 -0.28 36.68 -44.20
CA THR A 873 -0.77 35.52 -44.95
C THR A 873 -1.27 35.94 -46.34
N THR A 874 -0.74 35.31 -47.39
CA THR A 874 -1.14 35.54 -48.79
C THR A 874 -1.69 34.26 -49.41
N SER A 875 -2.31 34.35 -50.59
CA SER A 875 -2.81 33.17 -51.31
C SER A 875 -1.70 32.16 -51.68
N ASN A 876 -0.45 32.62 -51.82
CA ASN A 876 0.64 31.84 -52.44
C ASN A 876 1.60 31.21 -51.42
N CYS A 877 1.44 31.47 -50.12
CA CYS A 877 2.26 30.85 -49.09
C CYS A 877 1.69 29.47 -48.68
N VAL A 878 2.55 28.59 -48.16
CA VAL A 878 2.19 27.25 -47.65
C VAL A 878 2.10 27.28 -46.13
N CYS A 879 1.05 26.70 -45.56
CA CYS A 879 0.93 26.57 -44.11
C CYS A 879 1.86 25.48 -43.60
N GLU A 880 2.76 25.87 -42.70
CA GLU A 880 3.78 25.00 -42.13
C GLU A 880 3.14 23.95 -41.20
N THR A 881 3.52 22.67 -41.35
CA THR A 881 3.04 21.57 -40.50
C THR A 881 3.84 21.50 -39.20
N GLY A 882 3.19 21.58 -38.04
CA GLY A 882 3.87 21.48 -36.74
C GLY A 882 4.46 22.79 -36.20
N SER A 883 4.20 23.92 -36.84
CA SER A 883 4.60 25.25 -36.33
C SER A 883 3.92 25.54 -34.99
N SER A 884 4.71 25.80 -33.94
CA SER A 884 4.19 26.26 -32.64
C SER A 884 3.75 27.72 -32.67
N ILE A 885 4.32 28.51 -33.58
CA ILE A 885 4.10 29.96 -33.69
C ILE A 885 2.90 30.27 -34.60
N TYR A 886 2.77 29.55 -35.72
CA TYR A 886 1.63 29.67 -36.62
C TYR A 886 1.04 28.31 -36.99
N PRO A 887 0.30 27.68 -36.06
CA PRO A 887 -0.23 26.33 -36.23
C PRO A 887 -1.00 26.17 -37.53
N THR A 888 -0.85 25.02 -38.18
CA THR A 888 -1.39 24.73 -39.52
C THR A 888 -2.89 25.00 -39.60
N GLU A 889 -3.67 24.60 -38.59
CA GLU A 889 -5.10 24.88 -38.53
C GLU A 889 -5.41 26.38 -38.47
N THR A 890 -4.64 27.14 -37.69
CA THR A 890 -4.79 28.60 -37.59
C THR A 890 -4.38 29.28 -38.89
N CYS A 891 -3.29 28.84 -39.53
CA CYS A 891 -2.85 29.36 -40.82
C CYS A 891 -3.87 29.10 -41.93
N VAL A 892 -4.43 27.89 -41.99
CA VAL A 892 -5.48 27.55 -42.97
C VAL A 892 -6.73 28.39 -42.71
N LYS A 893 -7.14 28.55 -41.45
CA LYS A 893 -8.28 29.38 -41.06
C LYS A 893 -8.10 30.86 -41.40
N ASP A 894 -6.92 31.42 -41.16
CA ASP A 894 -6.60 32.81 -41.50
C ASP A 894 -6.54 33.00 -43.01
N LYS A 895 -5.98 32.04 -43.75
CA LYS A 895 -5.93 32.04 -45.21
C LYS A 895 -7.34 32.03 -45.80
N LEU A 896 -8.25 31.23 -45.23
CA LEU A 896 -9.68 31.20 -45.57
C LEU A 896 -10.41 32.51 -45.24
N CYS A 897 -10.05 33.18 -44.14
CA CYS A 897 -10.61 34.49 -43.76
C CYS A 897 -10.28 35.59 -44.78
N ILE A 898 -9.14 35.47 -45.48
CA ILE A 898 -8.71 36.44 -46.51
C ILE A 898 -9.34 36.13 -47.88
N ILE A 899 -9.46 34.85 -48.25
CA ILE A 899 -9.89 34.46 -49.60
C ILE A 899 -11.38 34.18 -49.73
N ASP A 900 -12.09 33.86 -48.63
CA ASP A 900 -13.46 33.35 -48.70
C ASP A 900 -14.34 33.66 -47.47
N LEU A 901 -14.34 34.91 -46.98
CA LEU A 901 -15.14 35.32 -45.82
C LEU A 901 -16.66 35.26 -46.06
N VAL A 902 -17.11 35.41 -47.32
CA VAL A 902 -18.53 35.48 -47.69
C VAL A 902 -19.31 34.17 -47.49
N HIS A 903 -18.63 33.01 -47.56
CA HIS A 903 -19.25 31.70 -47.33
C HIS A 903 -19.12 31.21 -45.87
N GLN A 904 -18.60 32.05 -44.95
CA GLN A 904 -18.37 31.65 -43.57
C GLN A 904 -19.55 31.97 -42.64
N THR A 905 -19.85 31.05 -41.71
CA THR A 905 -20.92 31.21 -40.73
C THR A 905 -20.51 32.11 -39.55
N LYS A 906 -21.52 32.68 -38.86
CA LYS A 906 -21.30 33.45 -37.60
C LYS A 906 -20.68 32.60 -36.48
N ALA A 907 -20.92 31.29 -36.47
CA ALA A 907 -20.38 30.36 -35.48
C ALA A 907 -18.87 30.16 -35.65
N ASN A 908 -18.38 30.19 -36.89
CA ASN A 908 -16.97 29.97 -37.20
C ASN A 908 -16.16 31.28 -37.16
N TYR A 909 -16.77 32.40 -37.56
CA TYR A 909 -16.11 33.71 -37.60
C TYR A 909 -17.06 34.82 -37.13
N PRO A 910 -16.71 35.58 -36.07
CA PRO A 910 -17.49 36.72 -35.60
C PRO A 910 -17.75 37.73 -36.71
N CYS A 911 -18.87 38.45 -36.61
CA CYS A 911 -19.18 39.54 -37.54
C CYS A 911 -18.19 40.70 -37.34
N LEU A 912 -17.61 41.21 -38.42
CA LEU A 912 -16.71 42.35 -38.37
C LEU A 912 -17.49 43.61 -37.97
N MET A 913 -16.88 44.44 -37.13
CA MET A 913 -17.45 45.70 -36.67
C MET A 913 -17.48 46.79 -37.74
N LYS A 914 -16.86 46.55 -38.91
CA LYS A 914 -16.86 47.44 -40.08
C LYS A 914 -16.78 46.63 -41.36
N GLY A 915 -17.65 46.95 -42.33
CA GLY A 915 -17.57 46.42 -43.69
C GLY A 915 -17.64 44.89 -43.82
N ASP A 916 -18.29 44.18 -42.88
CA ASP A 916 -18.49 42.73 -43.03
C ASP A 916 -19.37 42.47 -44.27
N PRO A 917 -18.88 41.74 -45.28
CA PRO A 917 -19.66 41.48 -46.48
C PRO A 917 -20.89 40.60 -46.22
N ARG A 918 -21.01 39.99 -45.03
CA ARG A 918 -22.16 39.21 -44.58
C ARG A 918 -23.22 40.04 -43.84
N ALA A 919 -22.99 41.34 -43.61
CA ALA A 919 -23.90 42.21 -42.87
C ALA A 919 -25.27 42.36 -43.58
N GLY A 920 -26.36 42.21 -42.83
CA GLY A 920 -27.73 42.19 -43.36
C GLY A 920 -28.23 40.81 -43.81
N GLY A 921 -27.41 39.77 -43.67
CA GLY A 921 -27.77 38.37 -43.91
C GLY A 921 -27.37 37.48 -42.73
N ILE A 922 -26.20 36.84 -42.83
CA ILE A 922 -25.65 35.98 -41.75
C ILE A 922 -25.24 36.82 -40.54
N CYS A 923 -24.76 38.05 -40.76
CA CYS A 923 -24.43 39.02 -39.73
C CYS A 923 -25.51 40.09 -39.59
N PRO A 924 -25.77 40.61 -38.37
CA PRO A 924 -26.71 41.70 -38.20
C PRO A 924 -26.35 42.91 -39.07
N SER A 925 -27.35 43.59 -39.60
CA SER A 925 -27.15 44.85 -40.31
C SER A 925 -26.58 45.90 -39.34
N TYR A 926 -25.82 46.85 -39.90
CA TYR A 926 -25.36 47.99 -39.12
C TYR A 926 -26.51 48.98 -38.88
N CYS A 927 -26.58 49.53 -37.67
CA CYS A 927 -27.53 50.61 -37.34
C CYS A 927 -27.12 51.87 -38.10
N LYS A 928 -27.98 52.40 -38.97
CA LYS A 928 -27.66 53.58 -39.81
C LYS A 928 -28.09 54.91 -39.19
N SER A 929 -29.06 54.87 -38.27
CA SER A 929 -29.56 56.05 -37.56
C SER A 929 -30.32 55.65 -36.29
N LYS A 930 -30.63 56.63 -35.44
CA LYS A 930 -31.47 56.44 -34.25
C LYS A 930 -32.90 55.97 -34.60
N ALA A 931 -33.45 56.37 -35.74
CA ALA A 931 -34.79 55.98 -36.17
C ALA A 931 -34.88 54.51 -36.64
N GLU A 932 -33.76 53.95 -37.10
CA GLU A 932 -33.64 52.55 -37.53
C GLU A 932 -33.06 51.65 -36.44
N LEU A 933 -32.91 52.18 -35.22
CA LEU A 933 -32.30 51.47 -34.11
C LEU A 933 -33.23 50.35 -33.63
N THR A 934 -32.77 49.12 -33.75
CA THR A 934 -33.44 47.92 -33.22
C THR A 934 -32.50 47.21 -32.27
N PHE A 935 -33.04 46.33 -31.42
CA PHE A 935 -32.20 45.50 -30.55
C PHE A 935 -31.23 44.60 -31.36
N ASN A 936 -31.56 44.31 -32.62
CA ASN A 936 -30.81 43.39 -33.46
C ASN A 936 -29.69 44.01 -34.29
N CYS A 937 -29.69 45.31 -34.59
CA CYS A 937 -28.63 45.91 -35.42
C CYS A 937 -27.32 46.13 -34.63
N MET A 938 -26.18 46.24 -35.33
CA MET A 938 -24.85 46.45 -34.75
C MET A 938 -24.34 47.88 -34.97
N CYS A 939 -23.65 48.47 -34.00
CA CYS A 939 -23.05 49.81 -34.15
C CYS A 939 -21.72 49.71 -34.90
N GLU A 940 -21.64 50.35 -36.08
CA GLU A 940 -20.46 50.26 -36.96
C GLU A 940 -19.30 51.12 -36.48
N LEU A 941 -18.09 50.55 -36.47
CA LEU A 941 -16.85 51.22 -36.09
C LEU A 941 -16.45 52.26 -37.15
N GLY A 942 -16.50 53.54 -36.77
CA GLY A 942 -16.13 54.67 -37.64
C GLY A 942 -17.22 55.11 -38.62
N SER A 943 -18.50 54.79 -38.36
CA SER A 943 -19.62 55.36 -39.13
C SER A 943 -19.67 56.89 -39.02
N SER A 944 -19.72 57.55 -40.18
CA SER A 944 -19.84 59.01 -40.28
C SER A 944 -21.27 59.51 -40.04
N SER A 945 -22.27 58.64 -40.20
CA SER A 945 -23.70 58.98 -40.14
C SER A 945 -24.32 58.68 -38.77
N TYR A 946 -23.86 57.63 -38.10
CA TYR A 946 -24.30 57.29 -36.75
C TYR A 946 -23.10 56.80 -35.92
N PRO A 947 -22.34 57.74 -35.32
CA PRO A 947 -21.11 57.41 -34.60
C PRO A 947 -21.34 56.33 -33.56
N GLN A 948 -20.41 55.37 -33.48
CA GLN A 948 -20.55 54.17 -32.66
C GLN A 948 -20.95 54.48 -31.21
N ALA A 949 -20.27 55.42 -30.55
CA ALA A 949 -20.55 55.80 -29.17
C ALA A 949 -21.97 56.40 -28.98
N THR A 950 -22.50 57.08 -30.02
CA THR A 950 -23.88 57.58 -30.02
C THR A 950 -24.85 56.42 -30.21
N CYS A 951 -24.57 55.51 -31.15
CA CYS A 951 -25.38 54.33 -31.42
C CYS A 951 -25.50 53.39 -30.21
N GLU A 952 -24.39 53.11 -29.54
CA GLU A 952 -24.36 52.23 -28.36
C GLU A 952 -25.13 52.84 -27.18
N ARG A 953 -24.99 54.16 -26.96
CA ARG A 953 -25.74 54.89 -25.93
C ARG A 953 -27.24 54.88 -26.21
N ASP A 954 -27.65 55.19 -27.43
CA ASP A 954 -29.06 55.15 -27.81
C ASP A 954 -29.64 53.72 -27.71
N LYS A 955 -28.82 52.69 -27.96
CA LYS A 955 -29.26 51.28 -27.84
C LYS A 955 -29.48 50.87 -26.39
N LEU A 956 -28.63 51.34 -25.47
CA LEU A 956 -28.82 51.18 -24.03
C LEU A 956 -30.15 51.78 -23.56
N CYS A 957 -30.56 52.94 -24.08
CA CYS A 957 -31.84 53.57 -23.76
C CYS A 957 -33.06 52.75 -24.21
N ILE A 958 -32.91 51.84 -25.18
CA ILE A 958 -34.00 50.95 -25.62
C ILE A 958 -34.06 49.67 -24.76
N VAL A 959 -32.90 49.12 -24.40
CA VAL A 959 -32.81 47.81 -23.76
C VAL A 959 -33.03 47.87 -22.25
N ASP A 960 -32.62 48.97 -21.60
CA ASP A 960 -32.61 49.04 -20.13
C ASP A 960 -32.93 50.45 -19.60
N LEU A 961 -34.10 50.98 -19.97
CA LEU A 961 -34.46 52.37 -19.65
C LEU A 961 -34.55 52.65 -18.14
N ILE A 962 -35.03 51.69 -17.33
CA ILE A 962 -35.27 51.87 -15.89
C ILE A 962 -34.01 52.13 -15.05
N HIS A 963 -32.84 51.74 -15.54
CA HIS A 963 -31.55 51.95 -14.87
C HIS A 963 -30.76 53.15 -15.43
N GLN A 964 -31.31 53.91 -16.38
CA GLN A 964 -30.64 55.05 -16.99
C GLN A 964 -31.11 56.39 -16.42
N SER A 965 -30.16 57.28 -16.12
CA SER A 965 -30.45 58.64 -15.67
C SER A 965 -31.07 59.50 -16.77
N ALA A 966 -31.76 60.57 -16.40
CA ALA A 966 -32.31 61.55 -17.35
C ALA A 966 -31.22 62.25 -18.20
N ALA A 967 -29.98 62.28 -17.72
CA ALA A 967 -28.83 62.80 -18.46
C ALA A 967 -28.33 61.85 -19.57
N ASN A 968 -28.44 60.53 -19.34
CA ASN A 968 -28.01 59.51 -20.31
C ASN A 968 -29.13 59.17 -21.32
N CYS A 969 -30.38 59.13 -20.85
CA CYS A 969 -31.57 58.86 -21.68
C CYS A 969 -32.68 59.86 -21.30
N PRO A 970 -33.12 60.74 -22.22
CA PRO A 970 -34.20 61.69 -21.95
C PRO A 970 -35.49 61.01 -21.45
N CYS A 971 -36.26 61.69 -20.59
CA CYS A 971 -37.56 61.19 -20.16
C CYS A 971 -38.55 61.13 -21.33
N LEU A 972 -39.33 60.06 -21.43
CA LEU A 972 -40.41 59.93 -22.39
C LEU A 972 -41.55 60.88 -22.03
N LYS A 973 -42.21 61.46 -23.03
CA LYS A 973 -43.31 62.42 -22.82
C LYS A 973 -44.58 61.79 -22.25
N VAL A 974 -44.74 60.47 -22.36
CA VAL A 974 -45.89 59.68 -21.92
C VAL A 974 -45.37 58.31 -21.46
N ASP A 975 -45.87 57.79 -20.34
CA ASP A 975 -45.59 56.44 -19.81
C ASP A 975 -44.09 56.09 -19.61
N ASP A 976 -43.26 57.02 -19.14
CA ASP A 976 -41.87 56.70 -18.77
C ASP A 976 -41.82 55.81 -17.51
N PRO A 977 -41.24 54.59 -17.59
CA PRO A 977 -41.26 53.63 -16.49
C PRO A 977 -40.40 54.03 -15.28
N ARG A 978 -39.58 55.09 -15.37
CA ARG A 978 -38.73 55.57 -14.26
C ARG A 978 -39.48 56.37 -13.18
N GLY A 979 -40.78 56.66 -13.38
CA GLY A 979 -41.65 57.32 -12.40
C GLY A 979 -41.52 58.85 -12.35
N GLU A 980 -42.60 59.53 -11.91
CA GLU A 980 -42.69 61.01 -11.93
C GLU A 980 -41.61 61.74 -11.11
N SER A 981 -41.09 61.12 -10.05
CA SER A 981 -40.07 61.70 -9.16
C SER A 981 -38.70 61.88 -9.83
N VAL A 982 -38.40 61.15 -10.91
CA VAL A 982 -37.14 61.26 -11.67
C VAL A 982 -37.24 62.32 -12.77
N CYS A 983 -38.44 62.54 -13.32
CA CYS A 983 -38.66 63.40 -14.48
C CYS A 983 -39.23 64.80 -14.14
N LYS A 984 -39.67 65.06 -12.91
CA LYS A 984 -40.08 66.40 -12.41
C LYS A 984 -39.18 66.88 -11.27
N GLN A 985 -38.02 67.42 -11.60
CA GLN A 985 -37.31 68.39 -10.77
C GLN A 985 -36.78 69.49 -11.69
N ILE A 986 -37.55 70.56 -11.85
CA ILE A 986 -37.17 71.95 -12.13
C ILE A 986 -38.51 72.71 -12.24
N GLU A 987 -38.90 73.39 -11.15
CA GLU A 987 -39.54 74.71 -11.09
C GLU A 987 -40.20 74.92 -9.73
N GLU A 988 -39.45 75.48 -8.78
CA GLU A 988 -39.99 76.28 -7.68
C GLU A 988 -39.15 77.55 -7.58
N SER A 989 -39.75 78.67 -7.96
CA SER A 989 -39.35 80.02 -7.53
C SER A 989 -40.62 80.73 -7.09
N ASP A 990 -40.79 80.79 -5.76
CA ASP A 990 -41.78 81.58 -5.04
C ASP A 990 -41.60 83.10 -5.30
N PRO A 991 -42.60 83.98 -5.12
CA PRO A 991 -42.93 84.43 -3.76
C PRO A 991 -44.42 84.75 -3.46
N ASP A 992 -44.86 84.32 -2.26
CA ASP A 992 -45.55 85.09 -1.20
C ASP A 992 -47.06 85.47 -1.40
N PRO A 993 -47.83 85.80 -0.34
CA PRO A 993 -49.07 85.10 -0.02
C PRO A 993 -50.27 86.07 0.07
N THR A 994 -51.49 85.53 0.12
CA THR A 994 -52.60 86.18 0.84
C THR A 994 -53.68 85.15 1.14
N ASP A 995 -53.69 84.79 2.42
CA ASP A 995 -54.74 84.22 3.26
C ASP A 995 -56.08 85.04 3.15
N PRO A 996 -57.22 84.67 3.79
CA PRO A 996 -57.87 83.35 3.98
C PRO A 996 -59.44 83.44 4.01
N ILE A 997 -60.11 82.37 4.48
CA ILE A 997 -61.46 82.30 5.15
C ILE A 997 -62.65 82.00 4.20
N ILE A 998 -63.23 80.76 4.17
CA ILE A 998 -64.35 80.19 4.98
C ILE A 998 -65.70 80.95 4.72
N PRO A 999 -66.98 80.47 4.86
CA PRO A 999 -67.55 79.17 5.31
C PRO A 999 -68.84 78.60 4.58
N ASP A 1000 -69.15 77.32 4.84
CA ASP A 1000 -70.46 76.79 5.35
C ASP A 1000 -71.76 76.87 4.44
N PRO A 1001 -72.96 76.40 4.86
CA PRO A 1001 -73.52 75.08 4.54
C PRO A 1001 -75.03 75.11 4.18
N SER A 1002 -75.64 73.94 3.96
CA SER A 1002 -77.04 73.57 4.28
C SER A 1002 -77.24 72.12 3.80
N GLU A 1003 -77.89 71.16 4.46
CA GLU A 1003 -78.92 71.07 5.52
C GLU A 1003 -78.75 69.66 6.16
N LYS A 1004 -78.81 69.48 7.50
CA LYS A 1004 -80.00 69.04 8.29
C LYS A 1004 -80.76 67.84 7.68
N ASP A 1005 -81.08 66.75 8.35
CA ASP A 1005 -81.10 66.30 9.75
C ASP A 1005 -81.41 64.75 9.71
N PRO A 1006 -81.73 63.99 10.78
CA PRO A 1006 -80.80 63.00 11.35
C PRO A 1006 -81.39 61.58 11.54
N GLU A 1007 -80.63 60.78 12.29
CA GLU A 1007 -81.01 59.76 13.30
C GLU A 1007 -81.05 58.24 12.95
N THR A 1008 -80.18 57.53 13.70
CA THR A 1008 -80.29 56.16 14.31
C THR A 1008 -80.55 54.95 13.40
N GLU A 1009 -79.89 53.80 13.54
CA GLU A 1009 -79.17 53.13 14.65
C GLU A 1009 -77.73 52.73 14.29
#